data_AF-A0A934S6R4-F1
#
_entry.id   AF-A0A934S6R4-F1
#
_cell.length_a   1.000
_cell.length_b   1.000
_cell.length_c   1.000
_cell.angle_alpha   90.00
_cell.angle_beta   90.00
_cell.angle_gamma   90.00
#
_symmetry.space_group_name_H-M   'P 1'
#
loop_
_entity.id
_entity.type
_entity.pdbx_description
1 polymer ?
#
loop_
_entity_poly.entity_id
_entity_poly.type
_entity_poly.pdbx_seq_one_letter_code
_entity_poly.pdbx_strand_id
1 'polypeptide(L)'
;MTLLSRITSRFLPSAATSRDGGDGMGDGVVKRTTAQLLAFLNNWAGDSGTDGLKDPYLKSPWVSSAVQIITGPIAQVGLKFFEGEKEITDSTLAAFWNRPMRGMARNSRASRFDTIEATVGWLCLNGEFFWILDDTWLTRGPVKSPFIVARPDSMTPIVDDGELIGWRFRDGAKREHDLIPDQVITSRRWNPYNDFRGAAPLESAMMAASADYAASRTWKSLAETNGDLGENVIAPNGVTEPQQEQIKLMLKRKREAAKKGKFLPAFYVGDIKVTEPHIKSPDSAAAAQRLQNRQEVYIALGVPPSFAETTASYSIGSASDRFKLIEETCMPIATKIAEAVEEVSSRLLGGRSITASFNFDNHSTMQQVRAERLESGRKLHERGIPWEVISNHLDLGLPAFPGSKDSWLPYAVQRITDNKPGTPEPTSATGKASSAVTAFEELEELLKGCPAHPRAHLTSRTPEKKAEPSPLWIKQMNSRAPHVKRIRGIVDRALFEARKETLANISQAADAEKAIRAGAFDFIFDLANFLELLIEPIFKADHAAYEAAGAELIADEMGLDTPFIGADPLGLQWLQERKNHIQDAGQKVWEEVRDSLEEGVNAGESFEKLSRRVREQFNGFSKERGMRVAVTEIGIAFGTGRFEAMQQAGAGFKGWYTSDDGQVRDTHQRLHNKVIPIDEPFDVGGFPMMYPCDPSGPPQEIIRCRCIHGPADEPTGPDESDIEGNNPDAEIPF
;
A
#
# COMPACT_ATOMS: atom_id res chain seq x y z
N MET A 1 -36.53 -15.07 -27.06
CA MET A 1 -37.25 -15.71 -28.20
C MET A 1 -38.72 -15.32 -28.31
N THR A 2 -39.41 -14.89 -27.24
CA THR A 2 -40.85 -14.56 -27.25
C THR A 2 -41.21 -13.21 -27.89
N LEU A 3 -40.29 -12.23 -27.92
CA LEU A 3 -40.53 -10.92 -28.53
C LEU A 3 -40.52 -10.93 -30.07
N LEU A 4 -39.66 -11.76 -30.68
CA LEU A 4 -39.52 -11.91 -32.13
C LEU A 4 -40.74 -12.58 -32.78
N SER A 5 -41.43 -13.49 -32.08
CA SER A 5 -42.67 -14.11 -32.56
C SER A 5 -43.85 -13.13 -32.69
N ARG A 6 -43.85 -12.07 -31.87
CA ARG A 6 -44.93 -11.07 -31.89
C ARG A 6 -44.78 -10.07 -33.04
N ILE A 7 -43.54 -9.80 -33.48
CA ILE A 7 -43.26 -8.87 -34.58
C ILE A 7 -43.59 -9.51 -35.94
N THR A 8 -43.33 -10.82 -36.12
CA THR A 8 -43.62 -11.53 -37.37
C THR A 8 -45.13 -11.69 -37.64
N SER A 9 -45.95 -11.74 -36.60
CA SER A 9 -47.42 -11.87 -36.74
C SER A 9 -48.14 -10.63 -37.29
N ARG A 10 -47.50 -9.45 -37.26
CA ARG A 10 -48.11 -8.18 -37.71
C ARG A 10 -47.89 -7.86 -39.20
N PHE A 11 -47.10 -8.66 -39.93
CA PHE A 11 -46.70 -8.37 -41.31
C PHE A 11 -47.29 -9.32 -42.37
N LEU A 12 -48.26 -10.17 -42.03
CA LEU A 12 -48.96 -11.01 -43.00
C LEU A 12 -50.34 -10.40 -43.30
N PRO A 13 -50.62 -9.92 -44.53
CA PRO A 13 -51.99 -9.72 -44.96
C PRO A 13 -52.63 -11.09 -45.22
N SER A 14 -53.81 -11.26 -44.63
CA SER A 14 -54.77 -12.32 -44.92
C SER A 14 -55.02 -12.48 -46.42
N ALA A 15 -54.86 -13.68 -46.97
CA ALA A 15 -55.55 -14.07 -48.20
C ALA A 15 -55.78 -15.59 -48.23
N ALA A 16 -57.06 -15.95 -48.11
CA ALA A 16 -57.59 -17.27 -48.40
C ALA A 16 -57.65 -17.52 -49.91
N THR A 17 -57.49 -18.79 -50.29
CA THR A 17 -58.14 -19.52 -51.41
C THR A 17 -58.74 -18.74 -52.60
N SER A 18 -58.24 -18.96 -53.82
CA SER A 18 -59.02 -19.50 -54.97
C SER A 18 -58.23 -19.51 -56.29
N ARG A 19 -58.77 -20.28 -57.26
CA ARG A 19 -58.26 -20.76 -58.55
C ARG A 19 -58.12 -19.74 -59.71
N ASP A 20 -57.41 -20.23 -60.73
CA ASP A 20 -57.53 -20.03 -62.20
C ASP A 20 -57.08 -18.72 -62.89
N GLY A 21 -56.16 -18.90 -63.86
CA GLY A 21 -56.27 -18.40 -65.24
C GLY A 21 -55.84 -16.97 -65.57
N GLY A 22 -54.98 -16.82 -66.59
CA GLY A 22 -54.93 -15.60 -67.44
C GLY A 22 -53.57 -14.93 -67.59
N ASP A 23 -53.25 -14.60 -68.86
CA ASP A 23 -52.03 -13.99 -69.38
C ASP A 23 -51.59 -12.66 -68.75
N GLY A 24 -50.29 -12.35 -68.94
CA GLY A 24 -49.83 -10.97 -69.16
C GLY A 24 -48.86 -10.39 -68.12
N MET A 25 -47.59 -10.24 -68.54
CA MET A 25 -46.60 -9.22 -68.17
C MET A 25 -46.77 -8.47 -66.82
N GLY A 26 -45.85 -8.66 -65.87
CA GLY A 26 -45.77 -7.80 -64.68
C GLY A 26 -44.69 -8.16 -63.65
N ASP A 27 -43.76 -7.23 -63.45
CA ASP A 27 -42.94 -6.95 -62.27
C ASP A 27 -42.17 -8.09 -61.55
N GLY A 28 -40.87 -8.14 -61.85
CA GLY A 28 -39.86 -8.91 -61.12
C GLY A 28 -39.56 -8.33 -59.74
N VAL A 29 -40.47 -8.50 -58.78
CA VAL A 29 -40.13 -8.40 -57.36
C VAL A 29 -39.42 -9.69 -56.96
N VAL A 30 -38.10 -9.63 -56.82
CA VAL A 30 -37.28 -10.75 -56.35
C VAL A 30 -37.70 -11.09 -54.91
N LYS A 31 -38.56 -12.11 -54.77
CA LYS A 31 -38.93 -12.71 -53.48
C LYS A 31 -37.69 -13.37 -52.88
N ARG A 32 -36.96 -12.66 -52.01
CA ARG A 32 -35.94 -13.29 -51.16
C ARG A 32 -36.64 -14.32 -50.28
N THR A 33 -36.19 -15.57 -50.36
CA THR A 33 -36.74 -16.65 -49.55
C THR A 33 -36.48 -16.37 -48.07
N THR A 34 -37.35 -16.86 -47.19
CA THR A 34 -37.20 -16.77 -45.72
C THR A 34 -35.81 -17.24 -45.26
N ALA A 35 -35.22 -18.22 -45.96
CA ALA A 35 -33.86 -18.70 -45.73
C ALA A 35 -32.77 -17.65 -46.07
N GLN A 36 -32.92 -16.90 -47.15
CA GLN A 36 -32.01 -15.80 -47.51
C GLN A 36 -32.16 -14.60 -46.56
N LEU A 37 -33.37 -14.33 -46.09
CA LEU A 37 -33.61 -13.30 -45.08
C LEU A 37 -33.02 -13.71 -43.72
N LEU A 38 -33.16 -14.98 -43.32
CA LEU A 38 -32.53 -15.55 -42.12
C LEU A 38 -31.01 -15.57 -42.22
N ALA A 39 -30.45 -15.95 -43.38
CA ALA A 39 -29.01 -15.91 -43.60
C ALA A 39 -28.45 -14.48 -43.59
N PHE A 40 -29.21 -13.53 -44.15
CA PHE A 40 -28.89 -12.10 -44.07
C PHE A 40 -28.95 -11.59 -42.63
N LEU A 41 -30.01 -11.91 -41.88
CA LEU A 41 -30.17 -11.50 -40.48
C LEU A 41 -29.15 -12.17 -39.55
N ASN A 42 -28.76 -13.42 -39.79
CA ASN A 42 -27.70 -14.10 -39.04
C ASN A 42 -26.32 -13.49 -39.34
N ASN A 43 -26.05 -13.11 -40.60
CA ASN A 43 -24.83 -12.37 -40.93
C ASN A 43 -24.85 -10.92 -40.42
N TRP A 44 -26.04 -10.34 -40.22
CA TRP A 44 -26.20 -8.97 -39.73
C TRP A 44 -26.19 -8.87 -38.21
N ALA A 45 -26.58 -9.93 -37.50
CA ALA A 45 -26.52 -10.04 -36.05
C ALA A 45 -25.09 -10.13 -35.49
N GLY A 46 -24.06 -10.17 -36.35
CA GLY A 46 -22.73 -10.60 -35.95
C GLY A 46 -22.75 -12.09 -35.61
N ASP A 47 -21.58 -12.72 -35.70
CA ASP A 47 -21.40 -14.13 -35.35
C ASP A 47 -22.06 -14.42 -34.00
N SER A 48 -23.16 -15.19 -33.99
CA SER A 48 -23.78 -15.68 -32.75
C SER A 48 -22.97 -16.82 -32.11
N GLY A 49 -21.69 -16.94 -32.48
CA GLY A 49 -20.70 -17.70 -31.76
C GLY A 49 -20.55 -17.12 -30.36
N THR A 50 -20.47 -18.00 -29.37
CA THR A 50 -20.17 -17.68 -27.97
C THR A 50 -18.81 -16.97 -27.88
N ASP A 51 -18.79 -15.66 -28.11
CA ASP A 51 -17.60 -14.81 -28.18
C ASP A 51 -17.22 -14.29 -26.77
N GLY A 52 -17.42 -15.15 -25.76
CA GLY A 52 -17.05 -14.92 -24.37
C GLY A 52 -15.56 -15.16 -24.12
N LEU A 53 -15.09 -14.76 -22.94
CA LEU A 53 -13.70 -14.92 -22.51
C LEU A 53 -13.35 -16.41 -22.31
N LYS A 54 -12.82 -17.07 -23.36
CA LYS A 54 -12.45 -18.51 -23.32
C LYS A 54 -11.14 -18.79 -22.58
N ASP A 55 -10.17 -17.89 -22.71
CA ASP A 55 -8.80 -18.06 -22.19
C ASP A 55 -8.47 -16.91 -21.24
N PRO A 56 -9.08 -16.86 -20.05
CA PRO A 56 -9.04 -15.68 -19.17
C PRO A 56 -7.62 -15.30 -18.78
N TYR A 57 -6.75 -16.27 -18.50
CA TYR A 57 -5.35 -16.04 -18.18
C TYR A 57 -4.56 -15.36 -19.32
N LEU A 58 -4.83 -15.72 -20.58
CA LEU A 58 -4.12 -15.16 -21.75
C LEU A 58 -4.72 -13.84 -22.23
N LYS A 59 -6.02 -13.64 -22.04
CA LYS A 59 -6.79 -12.53 -22.64
C LYS A 59 -7.12 -11.42 -21.66
N SER A 60 -7.10 -11.68 -20.35
CA SER A 60 -7.29 -10.68 -19.31
C SER A 60 -5.97 -10.39 -18.60
N PRO A 61 -5.43 -9.15 -18.71
CA PRO A 61 -4.20 -8.77 -18.00
C PRO A 61 -4.39 -8.80 -16.47
N TRP A 62 -5.61 -8.60 -15.98
CA TRP A 62 -5.92 -8.60 -14.56
C TRP A 62 -5.84 -10.00 -13.94
N VAL A 63 -6.33 -11.01 -14.67
CA VAL A 63 -6.29 -12.40 -14.22
C VAL A 63 -4.84 -12.91 -14.16
N SER A 64 -4.06 -12.70 -15.21
CA SER A 64 -2.65 -13.13 -15.21
C SER A 64 -1.82 -12.38 -14.18
N SER A 65 -2.00 -11.07 -14.04
CA SER A 65 -1.31 -10.27 -13.03
C SER A 65 -1.64 -10.73 -11.61
N ALA A 66 -2.93 -10.96 -11.29
CA ALA A 66 -3.34 -11.43 -9.97
C ALA A 66 -2.72 -12.79 -9.62
N VAL A 67 -2.70 -13.75 -10.57
CA VAL A 67 -2.05 -15.05 -10.36
C VAL A 67 -0.55 -14.90 -10.11
N GLN A 68 0.13 -14.02 -10.83
CA GLN A 68 1.57 -13.75 -10.64
C GLN A 68 1.86 -13.09 -9.28
N ILE A 69 1.01 -12.14 -8.87
CA ILE A 69 1.12 -11.46 -7.56
C ILE A 69 1.01 -12.47 -6.40
N ILE A 70 0.10 -13.45 -6.52
CA ILE A 70 -0.05 -14.52 -5.51
C ILE A 70 1.13 -15.50 -5.56
N THR A 71 1.57 -15.87 -6.76
CA THR A 71 2.63 -16.87 -6.96
C THR A 71 3.98 -16.39 -6.41
N GLY A 72 4.31 -15.12 -6.61
CA GLY A 72 5.62 -14.55 -6.25
C GLY A 72 6.04 -14.84 -4.81
N PRO A 73 5.26 -14.42 -3.79
CA PRO A 73 5.60 -14.67 -2.38
C PRO A 73 5.73 -16.16 -2.04
N ILE A 74 4.87 -17.02 -2.56
CA ILE A 74 4.90 -18.48 -2.30
C ILE A 74 6.15 -19.12 -2.89
N ALA A 75 6.54 -18.74 -4.11
CA ALA A 75 7.67 -19.34 -4.79
C ALA A 75 9.03 -18.83 -4.27
N GLN A 76 9.07 -17.63 -3.68
CA GLN A 76 10.26 -17.04 -3.07
C GLN A 76 10.69 -17.74 -1.78
N VAL A 77 9.74 -18.29 -1.02
CA VAL A 77 10.05 -18.91 0.28
C VAL A 77 10.60 -20.33 0.14
N GLY A 78 11.46 -20.71 1.08
CA GLY A 78 12.05 -22.05 1.16
C GLY A 78 11.03 -23.09 1.61
N LEU A 79 11.23 -24.34 1.23
CA LEU A 79 10.44 -25.48 1.71
C LEU A 79 11.24 -26.19 2.81
N LYS A 80 10.62 -26.40 3.97
CA LYS A 80 11.19 -27.14 5.09
C LYS A 80 10.46 -28.45 5.28
N PHE A 81 11.18 -29.44 5.80
CA PHE A 81 10.66 -30.78 6.07
C PHE A 81 10.89 -31.14 7.54
N PHE A 82 9.92 -31.80 8.14
CA PHE A 82 9.93 -32.21 9.53
C PHE A 82 9.51 -33.67 9.66
N GLU A 83 10.13 -34.40 10.59
CA GLU A 83 9.66 -35.71 11.06
C GLU A 83 9.33 -35.57 12.55
N GLY A 84 8.03 -35.56 12.86
CA GLY A 84 7.55 -35.07 14.15
C GLY A 84 7.93 -33.59 14.31
N GLU A 85 8.63 -33.26 15.39
CA GLU A 85 9.05 -31.87 15.69
C GLU A 85 10.45 -31.52 15.14
N LYS A 86 11.17 -32.49 14.56
CA LYS A 86 12.57 -32.29 14.15
C LYS A 86 12.66 -31.92 12.67
N GLU A 87 13.28 -30.78 12.38
CA GLU A 87 13.62 -30.39 11.00
C GLU A 87 14.64 -31.37 10.39
N ILE A 88 14.35 -31.88 9.19
CA ILE A 88 15.21 -32.79 8.44
C ILE A 88 15.77 -32.09 7.21
N THR A 89 17.09 -32.24 7.04
CA THR A 89 17.79 -31.84 5.81
C THR A 89 18.27 -33.08 5.08
N ASP A 90 17.42 -33.64 4.21
CA ASP A 90 17.76 -34.80 3.36
C ASP A 90 18.16 -34.32 1.95
N SER A 91 19.33 -34.75 1.47
CA SER A 91 19.84 -34.38 0.16
C SER A 91 18.99 -34.91 -0.99
N THR A 92 18.31 -36.04 -0.80
CA THR A 92 17.38 -36.65 -1.77
C THR A 92 16.13 -35.80 -1.92
N LEU A 93 15.55 -35.35 -0.80
CA LEU A 93 14.40 -34.44 -0.79
C LEU A 93 14.76 -33.11 -1.47
N ALA A 94 15.89 -32.51 -1.06
CA ALA A 94 16.33 -31.25 -1.64
C ALA A 94 16.60 -31.37 -3.15
N ALA A 95 17.27 -32.44 -3.60
CA ALA A 95 17.55 -32.66 -5.01
C ALA A 95 16.26 -32.84 -5.84
N PHE A 96 15.29 -33.60 -5.32
CA PHE A 96 14.01 -33.81 -6.01
C PHE A 96 13.19 -32.52 -6.07
N TRP A 97 13.00 -31.83 -4.95
CA TRP A 97 12.15 -30.64 -4.85
C TRP A 97 12.73 -29.39 -5.49
N ASN A 98 14.02 -29.36 -5.81
CA ASN A 98 14.59 -28.36 -6.71
C ASN A 98 14.02 -28.44 -8.12
N ARG A 99 13.72 -29.67 -8.59
CA ARG A 99 13.18 -29.93 -9.93
C ARG A 99 12.14 -31.07 -9.93
N PRO A 100 10.95 -30.87 -9.33
CA PRO A 100 10.02 -31.96 -9.05
C PRO A 100 9.14 -32.32 -10.27
N MET A 101 8.81 -31.32 -11.10
CA MET A 101 7.91 -31.45 -12.24
C MET A 101 8.65 -31.83 -13.53
N ARG A 102 7.98 -32.59 -14.41
CA ARG A 102 8.45 -32.89 -15.76
C ARG A 102 8.51 -31.61 -16.60
N GLY A 103 9.66 -31.36 -17.23
CA GLY A 103 9.86 -30.21 -18.10
C GLY A 103 9.34 -30.43 -19.52
N MET A 104 9.41 -29.37 -20.34
CA MET A 104 8.89 -29.37 -21.72
C MET A 104 9.65 -30.29 -22.67
N ALA A 105 10.95 -30.48 -22.44
CA ALA A 105 11.79 -31.34 -23.27
C ALA A 105 11.76 -32.78 -22.73
N ARG A 106 12.06 -33.74 -23.61
CA ARG A 106 12.15 -35.15 -23.20
C ARG A 106 13.22 -35.30 -22.11
N ASN A 107 12.87 -35.95 -21.01
CA ASN A 107 13.72 -36.15 -19.83
C ASN A 107 14.21 -34.85 -19.16
N SER A 108 13.62 -33.69 -19.46
CA SER A 108 13.92 -32.47 -18.69
C SER A 108 13.02 -32.37 -17.46
N ARG A 109 13.47 -31.59 -16.47
CA ARG A 109 12.75 -31.33 -15.24
C ARG A 109 12.60 -29.82 -15.08
N ALA A 110 11.39 -29.36 -14.78
CA ALA A 110 11.07 -27.97 -14.53
C ALA A 110 11.50 -27.57 -13.11
N SER A 111 11.69 -26.27 -12.88
CA SER A 111 12.13 -25.79 -11.57
C SER A 111 11.00 -25.88 -10.54
N ARG A 112 11.37 -25.81 -9.26
CA ARG A 112 10.43 -25.62 -8.16
C ARG A 112 9.51 -24.42 -8.40
N PHE A 113 10.08 -23.31 -8.90
CA PHE A 113 9.33 -22.08 -9.18
C PHE A 113 8.23 -22.33 -10.21
N ASP A 114 8.58 -22.92 -11.36
CA ASP A 114 7.62 -23.24 -12.43
C ASP A 114 6.52 -24.20 -11.94
N THR A 115 6.88 -25.11 -11.04
CA THR A 115 5.93 -26.08 -10.45
C THR A 115 4.92 -25.37 -9.55
N ILE A 116 5.39 -24.47 -8.69
CA ILE A 116 4.54 -23.67 -7.81
C ILE A 116 3.64 -22.75 -8.65
N GLU A 117 4.21 -22.07 -9.65
CA GLU A 117 3.45 -21.20 -10.56
C GLU A 117 2.32 -21.95 -11.27
N ALA A 118 2.61 -23.12 -11.85
CA ALA A 118 1.59 -23.94 -12.49
C ALA A 118 0.52 -24.40 -11.49
N THR A 119 0.91 -24.81 -10.28
CA THR A 119 -0.01 -25.32 -9.26
C THR A 119 -0.92 -24.23 -8.70
N VAL A 120 -0.35 -23.07 -8.36
CA VAL A 120 -1.11 -21.87 -7.92
C VAL A 120 -2.03 -21.39 -9.04
N GLY A 121 -1.54 -21.37 -10.27
CA GLY A 121 -2.34 -21.03 -11.45
C GLY A 121 -3.60 -21.88 -11.55
N TRP A 122 -3.49 -23.21 -11.45
CA TRP A 122 -4.66 -24.09 -11.51
C TRP A 122 -5.61 -23.92 -10.32
N LEU A 123 -5.10 -23.69 -9.11
CA LEU A 123 -5.95 -23.36 -7.95
C LEU A 123 -6.74 -22.08 -8.13
N CYS A 124 -6.18 -21.07 -8.79
CA CYS A 124 -6.86 -19.80 -9.07
C CYS A 124 -7.84 -19.91 -10.24
N LEU A 125 -7.48 -20.62 -11.30
CA LEU A 125 -8.26 -20.71 -12.55
C LEU A 125 -9.37 -21.76 -12.50
N ASN A 126 -9.12 -22.90 -11.85
CA ASN A 126 -10.00 -24.07 -11.83
C ASN A 126 -10.38 -24.52 -10.41
N GLY A 127 -9.81 -23.91 -9.36
CA GLY A 127 -10.13 -24.24 -7.97
C GLY A 127 -9.46 -25.52 -7.47
N GLU A 128 -8.63 -26.18 -8.27
CA GLU A 128 -8.00 -27.46 -7.97
C GLU A 128 -6.73 -27.66 -8.79
N PHE A 129 -5.88 -28.58 -8.38
CA PHE A 129 -4.72 -29.02 -9.17
C PHE A 129 -4.56 -30.55 -9.12
N PHE A 130 -3.80 -31.07 -10.08
CA PHE A 130 -3.49 -32.50 -10.17
C PHE A 130 -2.00 -32.70 -10.45
N TRP A 131 -1.34 -33.47 -9.60
CA TRP A 131 -0.01 -34.01 -9.85
C TRP A 131 -0.12 -35.52 -10.12
N ILE A 132 0.26 -35.92 -11.33
CA ILE A 132 0.22 -37.31 -11.76
C ILE A 132 1.59 -37.95 -11.53
N LEU A 133 1.57 -39.04 -10.77
CA LEU A 133 2.69 -39.90 -10.48
C LEU A 133 2.65 -41.12 -11.41
N ASP A 134 3.77 -41.40 -12.09
CA ASP A 134 3.87 -42.59 -12.93
C ASP A 134 4.05 -43.88 -12.11
N ASP A 135 4.10 -45.03 -12.77
CA ASP A 135 4.22 -46.35 -12.12
C ASP A 135 5.50 -46.49 -11.27
N THR A 136 6.52 -45.65 -11.47
CA THR A 136 7.73 -45.67 -10.62
C THR A 136 7.39 -45.33 -9.17
N TRP A 137 6.33 -44.58 -8.93
CA TRP A 137 5.85 -44.20 -7.60
C TRP A 137 5.11 -45.32 -6.87
N LEU A 138 4.58 -46.32 -7.60
CA LEU A 138 3.90 -47.48 -7.01
C LEU A 138 4.88 -48.54 -6.48
N THR A 139 6.11 -48.53 -6.99
CA THR A 139 7.15 -49.48 -6.57
C THR A 139 7.99 -48.93 -5.42
N ARG A 140 8.64 -49.77 -4.61
CA ARG A 140 9.58 -49.33 -3.55
C ARG A 140 10.99 -48.96 -4.08
N GLY A 141 11.14 -48.80 -5.39
CA GLY A 141 12.43 -48.51 -6.01
C GLY A 141 12.98 -47.12 -5.64
N PRO A 142 14.31 -46.94 -5.62
CA PRO A 142 14.97 -45.69 -5.19
C PRO A 142 14.86 -44.55 -6.20
N VAL A 143 14.54 -44.84 -7.46
CA VAL A 143 14.47 -43.83 -8.53
C VAL A 143 13.00 -43.50 -8.78
N LYS A 144 12.62 -42.25 -8.50
CA LYS A 144 11.30 -41.70 -8.80
C LYS A 144 11.35 -40.73 -9.97
N SER A 145 10.47 -40.93 -10.95
CA SER A 145 10.30 -40.00 -12.06
C SER A 145 9.76 -38.64 -11.60
N PRO A 146 10.06 -37.54 -12.30
CA PRO A 146 9.37 -36.28 -12.05
C PRO A 146 7.87 -36.43 -12.34
N PHE A 147 7.02 -35.78 -11.54
CA PHE A 147 5.58 -35.84 -11.73
C PHE A 147 5.09 -34.88 -12.83
N ILE A 148 3.86 -35.09 -13.29
CA ILE A 148 3.21 -34.22 -14.29
C ILE A 148 2.18 -33.35 -13.59
N VAL A 149 2.28 -32.04 -13.72
CA VAL A 149 1.18 -31.14 -13.34
C VAL A 149 0.16 -31.15 -14.49
N ALA A 150 -0.97 -31.81 -14.28
CA ALA A 150 -1.99 -31.97 -15.30
C ALA A 150 -2.97 -30.80 -15.29
N ARG A 151 -3.48 -30.45 -16.46
CA ARG A 151 -4.58 -29.48 -16.56
C ARG A 151 -5.85 -30.11 -15.97
N PRO A 152 -6.59 -29.41 -15.11
CA PRO A 152 -7.85 -29.93 -14.54
C PRO A 152 -8.87 -30.38 -15.61
N ASP A 153 -8.96 -29.69 -16.75
CA ASP A 153 -9.85 -30.09 -17.86
C ASP A 153 -9.46 -31.41 -18.54
N SER A 154 -8.22 -31.87 -18.36
CA SER A 154 -7.76 -33.17 -18.87
C SER A 154 -7.97 -34.31 -17.87
N MET A 155 -8.51 -34.01 -16.69
CA MET A 155 -8.78 -34.97 -15.62
C MET A 155 -10.29 -35.16 -15.47
N THR A 156 -10.74 -36.41 -15.54
CA THR A 156 -12.14 -36.78 -15.35
C THR A 156 -12.25 -37.81 -14.24
N PRO A 157 -13.10 -37.57 -13.21
CA PRO A 157 -13.25 -38.53 -12.11
C PRO A 157 -13.96 -39.79 -12.62
N ILE A 158 -13.49 -40.95 -12.18
CA ILE A 158 -14.16 -42.23 -12.38
C ILE A 158 -14.83 -42.58 -11.05
N VAL A 159 -16.16 -42.62 -11.06
CA VAL A 159 -16.99 -42.79 -9.86
C VAL A 159 -17.81 -44.07 -9.99
N ASP A 160 -17.84 -44.88 -8.95
CA ASP A 160 -18.67 -46.08 -8.83
C ASP A 160 -19.43 -46.03 -7.49
N ASP A 161 -20.74 -46.28 -7.52
CA ASP A 161 -21.66 -46.14 -6.37
C ASP A 161 -21.51 -44.85 -5.54
N GLY A 162 -21.12 -43.74 -6.18
CA GLY A 162 -20.90 -42.46 -5.52
C GLY A 162 -19.51 -42.31 -4.85
N GLU A 163 -18.66 -43.32 -4.93
CA GLU A 163 -17.27 -43.28 -4.46
C GLU A 163 -16.28 -43.06 -5.62
N LEU A 164 -15.24 -42.27 -5.36
CA LEU A 164 -14.19 -42.01 -6.35
C LEU A 164 -13.23 -43.19 -6.42
N ILE A 165 -13.29 -43.97 -7.51
CA ILE A 165 -12.44 -45.14 -7.72
C ILE A 165 -11.14 -44.83 -8.47
N GLY A 166 -11.06 -43.67 -9.14
CA GLY A 166 -9.86 -43.26 -9.87
C GLY A 166 -10.08 -42.02 -10.73
N TRP A 167 -9.08 -41.73 -11.57
CA TRP A 167 -9.10 -40.59 -12.48
C TRP A 167 -8.72 -41.03 -13.88
N ARG A 168 -9.43 -40.53 -14.89
CA ARG A 168 -9.06 -40.66 -16.29
C ARG A 168 -8.34 -39.40 -16.75
N PHE A 169 -7.08 -39.56 -17.14
CA PHE A 169 -6.22 -38.52 -17.68
C PHE A 169 -6.17 -38.58 -19.21
N ARG A 170 -6.44 -37.46 -19.87
CA ARG A 170 -6.30 -37.31 -21.33
C ARG A 170 -5.03 -36.57 -21.69
N ASP A 171 -4.08 -37.25 -22.34
CA ASP A 171 -2.80 -36.67 -22.71
C ASP A 171 -2.88 -35.72 -23.93
N GLY A 172 -1.76 -35.07 -24.27
CA GLY A 172 -1.68 -34.15 -25.41
C GLY A 172 -1.92 -34.82 -26.78
N ALA A 173 -1.76 -36.14 -26.89
CA ALA A 173 -2.11 -36.93 -28.07
C ALA A 173 -3.57 -37.42 -28.04
N LYS A 174 -4.37 -36.96 -27.06
CA LYS A 174 -5.77 -37.35 -26.81
C LYS A 174 -5.94 -38.83 -26.46
N ARG A 175 -4.90 -39.49 -25.97
CA ARG A 175 -5.01 -40.85 -25.42
C ARG A 175 -5.49 -40.74 -23.98
N GLU A 176 -6.35 -41.69 -23.59
CA GLU A 176 -6.91 -41.76 -22.25
C GLU A 176 -6.14 -42.79 -21.44
N HIS A 177 -5.83 -42.43 -20.20
CA HIS A 177 -5.09 -43.26 -19.24
C HIS A 177 -5.89 -43.28 -17.95
N ASP A 178 -6.30 -44.47 -17.51
CA ASP A 178 -7.01 -44.64 -16.25
C ASP A 178 -5.97 -44.80 -15.13
N LEU A 179 -6.08 -43.93 -14.13
CA LEU A 179 -5.16 -43.79 -13.01
C LEU A 179 -5.88 -44.16 -11.73
N ILE A 180 -5.21 -44.93 -10.87
CA ILE A 180 -5.69 -45.21 -9.51
C ILE A 180 -5.51 -43.96 -8.62
N PRO A 181 -6.24 -43.84 -7.50
CA PRO A 181 -6.10 -42.71 -6.57
C PRO A 181 -4.65 -42.51 -6.11
N ASP A 182 -3.92 -43.60 -5.87
CA ASP A 182 -2.50 -43.58 -5.51
C ASP A 182 -1.59 -42.97 -6.60
N GLN A 183 -2.03 -42.80 -7.85
CA GLN A 183 -1.23 -42.14 -8.88
C GLN A 183 -1.52 -40.65 -9.01
N VAL A 184 -2.46 -40.11 -8.23
CA VAL A 184 -2.94 -38.75 -8.37
C VAL A 184 -2.92 -38.04 -7.04
N ILE A 185 -2.03 -37.05 -6.90
CA ILE A 185 -2.09 -36.10 -5.79
C ILE A 185 -2.94 -34.92 -6.23
N THR A 186 -3.97 -34.60 -5.45
CA THR A 186 -4.88 -33.49 -5.76
C THR A 186 -5.30 -32.76 -4.50
N SER A 187 -5.46 -31.44 -4.62
CA SER A 187 -6.13 -30.61 -3.63
C SER A 187 -7.12 -29.71 -4.33
N ARG A 188 -8.24 -29.46 -3.66
CA ARG A 188 -9.35 -28.66 -4.18
C ARG A 188 -9.80 -27.61 -3.19
N ARG A 189 -10.34 -26.53 -3.72
CA ARG A 189 -11.15 -25.57 -2.97
C ARG A 189 -12.54 -26.16 -2.74
N TRP A 190 -13.19 -25.68 -1.68
CA TRP A 190 -14.53 -26.14 -1.34
C TRP A 190 -15.52 -25.76 -2.47
N ASN A 191 -16.39 -26.70 -2.82
CA ASN A 191 -17.43 -26.53 -3.83
C ASN A 191 -18.76 -27.09 -3.29
N PRO A 192 -19.79 -26.26 -3.06
CA PRO A 192 -21.08 -26.73 -2.55
C PRO A 192 -21.92 -27.48 -3.60
N TYR A 193 -21.56 -27.40 -4.88
CA TYR A 193 -22.36 -27.94 -5.99
C TYR A 193 -21.74 -29.19 -6.62
N ASN A 194 -20.52 -29.56 -6.26
CA ASN A 194 -19.83 -30.71 -6.83
C ASN A 194 -18.94 -31.40 -5.78
N ASP A 195 -19.25 -32.65 -5.49
CA ASP A 195 -18.55 -33.43 -4.47
C ASP A 195 -17.12 -33.84 -4.87
N PHE A 196 -16.77 -33.79 -6.15
CA PHE A 196 -15.48 -34.24 -6.67
C PHE A 196 -14.59 -33.12 -7.23
N ARG A 197 -15.13 -31.93 -7.51
CA ARG A 197 -14.41 -30.83 -8.19
C ARG A 197 -14.29 -29.59 -7.31
N GLY A 198 -13.20 -28.86 -7.45
CA GLY A 198 -13.02 -27.56 -6.81
C GLY A 198 -13.88 -26.46 -7.45
N ALA A 199 -14.19 -25.41 -6.68
CA ALA A 199 -14.78 -24.17 -7.21
C ALA A 199 -13.67 -23.14 -7.41
N ALA A 200 -13.56 -22.61 -8.64
CA ALA A 200 -12.53 -21.63 -8.96
C ALA A 200 -12.91 -20.24 -8.44
N PRO A 201 -12.01 -19.52 -7.76
CA PRO A 201 -12.30 -18.14 -7.37
C PRO A 201 -12.57 -17.24 -8.59
N LEU A 202 -11.87 -17.49 -9.71
CA LEU A 202 -12.09 -16.78 -10.97
C LEU A 202 -13.53 -16.93 -11.51
N GLU A 203 -14.22 -18.04 -11.23
CA GLU A 203 -15.58 -18.28 -11.74
C GLU A 203 -16.55 -17.18 -11.28
N SER A 204 -16.44 -16.74 -10.02
CA SER A 204 -17.22 -15.62 -9.48
C SER A 204 -16.90 -14.27 -10.12
N ALA A 205 -15.68 -14.08 -10.64
CA ALA A 205 -15.25 -12.85 -11.32
C ALA A 205 -15.30 -12.95 -12.85
N MET A 206 -15.82 -14.06 -13.41
CA MET A 206 -15.79 -14.28 -14.85
C MET A 206 -16.61 -13.24 -15.62
N MET A 207 -17.70 -12.74 -15.02
CA MET A 207 -18.51 -11.66 -15.60
C MET A 207 -17.71 -10.37 -15.71
N ALA A 208 -17.03 -9.97 -14.63
CA ALA A 208 -16.19 -8.77 -14.60
C ALA A 208 -15.03 -8.86 -15.62
N ALA A 209 -14.32 -10.00 -15.63
CA ALA A 209 -13.24 -10.24 -16.58
C ALA A 209 -13.74 -10.24 -18.03
N SER A 210 -14.90 -10.84 -18.30
CA SER A 210 -15.51 -10.86 -19.63
C SER A 210 -15.97 -9.46 -20.07
N ALA A 211 -16.54 -8.68 -19.16
CA ALA A 211 -16.96 -7.31 -19.42
C ALA A 211 -15.78 -6.40 -19.75
N ASP A 212 -14.67 -6.50 -18.99
CA ASP A 212 -13.44 -5.77 -19.30
C ASP A 212 -12.81 -6.19 -20.64
N TYR A 213 -12.82 -7.48 -20.95
CA TYR A 213 -12.33 -8.00 -22.23
C TYR A 213 -13.16 -7.46 -23.41
N ALA A 214 -14.49 -7.49 -23.29
CA ALA A 214 -15.39 -6.95 -24.31
C ALA A 214 -15.21 -5.44 -24.49
N ALA A 215 -15.06 -4.67 -23.41
CA ALA A 215 -14.78 -3.25 -23.46
C ALA A 215 -13.45 -2.96 -24.18
N SER A 216 -12.40 -3.72 -23.83
CA SER A 216 -11.07 -3.60 -24.44
C SER A 216 -11.10 -3.91 -25.95
N ARG A 217 -11.86 -4.91 -26.36
CA ARG A 217 -12.04 -5.25 -27.78
C ARG A 217 -12.77 -4.13 -28.54
N THR A 218 -13.81 -3.55 -27.96
CA THR A 218 -14.53 -2.42 -28.54
C THR A 218 -13.60 -1.23 -28.75
N TRP A 219 -12.77 -0.90 -27.76
CA TRP A 219 -11.81 0.20 -27.86
C TRP A 219 -10.70 -0.06 -28.87
N LYS A 220 -10.16 -1.28 -28.90
CA LYS A 220 -9.20 -1.68 -29.92
C LYS A 220 -9.79 -1.53 -31.32
N SER A 221 -11.01 -2.04 -31.53
CA SER A 221 -11.68 -1.93 -32.83
C SER A 221 -11.93 -0.48 -33.22
N LEU A 222 -12.32 0.38 -32.27
CA LEU A 222 -12.56 1.81 -32.52
C LEU A 222 -11.26 2.55 -32.88
N ALA A 223 -10.17 2.25 -32.17
CA ALA A 223 -8.86 2.81 -32.43
C ALA A 223 -8.32 2.37 -33.80
N GLU A 224 -8.45 1.09 -34.16
CA GLU A 224 -8.01 0.55 -35.46
C GLU A 224 -8.81 1.12 -36.64
N THR A 225 -10.05 1.57 -36.43
CA THR A 225 -10.83 2.25 -37.46
C THR A 225 -10.67 3.77 -37.44
N ASN A 226 -9.79 4.33 -36.60
CA ASN A 226 -9.65 5.78 -36.41
C ASN A 226 -11.00 6.47 -36.09
N GLY A 227 -11.84 5.80 -35.32
CA GLY A 227 -13.18 6.30 -34.99
C GLY A 227 -14.19 6.20 -36.13
N ASP A 228 -13.85 5.59 -37.27
CA ASP A 228 -14.80 5.34 -38.36
C ASP A 228 -15.79 4.25 -37.94
N LEU A 229 -17.04 4.66 -37.74
CA LEU A 229 -18.17 3.83 -37.33
C LEU A 229 -18.97 3.31 -38.53
N GLY A 230 -18.55 3.67 -39.75
CA GLY A 230 -19.34 3.52 -40.96
C GLY A 230 -20.40 4.61 -41.09
N GLU A 231 -20.75 4.95 -42.33
CA GLU A 231 -21.74 5.98 -42.64
C GLU A 231 -23.06 5.34 -43.08
N ASN A 232 -24.18 5.89 -42.64
CA ASN A 232 -25.49 5.57 -43.19
C ASN A 232 -25.76 6.49 -44.39
N VAL A 233 -25.79 5.91 -45.58
CA VAL A 233 -26.11 6.60 -46.83
C VAL A 233 -27.60 6.39 -47.15
N ILE A 234 -28.39 7.45 -47.07
CA ILE A 234 -29.84 7.44 -47.30
C ILE A 234 -30.13 8.16 -48.61
N ALA A 235 -30.72 7.47 -49.59
CA ALA A 235 -31.15 8.03 -50.86
C ALA A 235 -32.69 8.04 -50.93
N PRO A 236 -33.38 9.16 -50.62
CA PRO A 236 -34.84 9.20 -50.52
C PRO A 236 -35.56 8.89 -51.83
N ASN A 237 -34.96 9.24 -52.97
CA ASN A 237 -35.53 9.05 -54.30
C ASN A 237 -35.04 7.75 -54.99
N GLY A 238 -34.37 6.87 -54.25
CA GLY A 238 -33.74 5.67 -54.79
C GLY A 238 -32.42 5.95 -55.52
N VAL A 239 -31.68 4.88 -55.81
CA VAL A 239 -30.40 4.90 -56.57
C VAL A 239 -30.41 3.77 -57.59
N THR A 240 -29.81 4.00 -58.76
CA THR A 240 -29.64 2.95 -59.77
C THR A 240 -28.58 1.94 -59.33
N GLU A 241 -28.58 0.72 -59.88
CA GLU A 241 -27.55 -0.30 -59.55
C GLU A 241 -26.11 0.20 -59.79
N PRO A 242 -25.78 0.87 -60.92
CA PRO A 242 -24.43 1.41 -61.14
C PRO A 242 -24.04 2.49 -60.10
N GLN A 243 -24.99 3.34 -59.71
CA GLN A 243 -24.76 4.34 -58.66
C GLN A 243 -24.54 3.68 -57.30
N GLN A 244 -25.28 2.61 -57.00
CA GLN A 244 -25.12 1.86 -55.75
C GLN A 244 -23.73 1.20 -55.67
N GLU A 245 -23.22 0.64 -56.76
CA GLU A 245 -21.87 0.07 -56.82
C GLU A 245 -20.79 1.15 -56.66
N GLN A 246 -20.96 2.31 -57.30
CA GLN A 246 -20.05 3.45 -57.15
C GLN A 246 -19.99 3.94 -55.70
N ILE A 247 -21.13 4.06 -55.01
CA ILE A 247 -21.23 4.44 -53.60
C ILE A 247 -20.52 3.40 -52.72
N LYS A 248 -20.77 2.10 -52.92
CA LYS A 248 -20.09 1.03 -52.17
C LYS A 248 -18.57 1.06 -52.36
N LEU A 249 -18.09 1.29 -53.58
CA LEU A 249 -16.66 1.37 -53.87
C LEU A 249 -16.01 2.59 -53.20
N MET A 250 -16.68 3.73 -53.22
CA MET A 250 -16.22 4.96 -52.56
C MET A 250 -16.13 4.79 -51.04
N LEU A 251 -17.15 4.21 -50.41
CA LEU A 251 -17.14 3.90 -48.98
C LEU A 251 -16.01 2.93 -48.60
N LYS A 252 -15.77 1.89 -49.40
CA LYS A 252 -14.64 0.97 -49.19
C LYS A 252 -13.29 1.68 -49.26
N ARG A 253 -13.08 2.50 -50.30
CA ARG A 253 -11.85 3.29 -50.46
C ARG A 253 -11.63 4.28 -49.32
N LYS A 254 -12.70 4.97 -48.90
CA LYS A 254 -12.66 5.87 -47.75
C LYS A 254 -12.24 5.13 -46.48
N ARG A 255 -12.85 3.97 -46.20
CA ARG A 255 -12.52 3.13 -45.03
C ARG A 255 -11.09 2.59 -45.06
N GLU A 256 -10.61 2.16 -46.23
CA GLU A 256 -9.22 1.71 -46.41
C GLU A 256 -8.21 2.84 -46.23
N ALA A 257 -8.53 4.05 -46.69
CA ALA A 257 -7.71 5.23 -46.49
C ALA A 257 -7.72 5.69 -45.02
N ALA A 258 -8.89 5.66 -44.38
CA ALA A 258 -9.05 5.98 -42.96
C ALA A 258 -8.17 5.06 -42.09
N LYS A 259 -8.15 3.75 -42.36
CA LYS A 259 -7.23 2.79 -41.69
C LYS A 259 -5.74 3.13 -41.86
N LYS A 260 -5.37 3.84 -42.93
CA LYS A 260 -4.00 4.29 -43.21
C LYS A 260 -3.73 5.71 -42.69
N GLY A 261 -4.64 6.30 -41.91
CA GLY A 261 -4.54 7.67 -41.41
C GLY A 261 -4.77 8.75 -42.47
N LYS A 262 -5.32 8.40 -43.64
CA LYS A 262 -5.63 9.34 -44.72
C LYS A 262 -7.13 9.58 -44.80
N PHE A 263 -7.57 10.79 -44.48
CA PHE A 263 -8.97 11.18 -44.57
C PHE A 263 -9.32 11.59 -46.00
N LEU A 264 -10.05 10.73 -46.72
CA LEU A 264 -10.54 11.03 -48.06
C LEU A 264 -12.00 11.52 -48.02
N PRO A 265 -12.34 12.61 -48.72
CA PRO A 265 -13.72 13.02 -48.92
C PRO A 265 -14.44 12.03 -49.85
N ALA A 266 -15.70 11.72 -49.55
CA ALA A 266 -16.58 10.97 -50.44
C ALA A 266 -17.58 11.93 -51.08
N PHE A 267 -17.62 11.98 -52.41
CA PHE A 267 -18.52 12.85 -53.17
C PHE A 267 -19.70 12.06 -53.73
N TYR A 268 -20.90 12.36 -53.24
CA TYR A 268 -22.13 11.72 -53.70
C TYR A 268 -22.85 12.62 -54.71
N VAL A 269 -23.35 12.03 -55.81
CA VAL A 269 -24.10 12.76 -56.85
C VAL A 269 -25.58 12.42 -56.72
N GLY A 270 -26.42 13.44 -56.52
CA GLY A 270 -27.87 13.30 -56.33
C GLY A 270 -28.37 13.70 -54.94
N ASP A 271 -29.64 13.44 -54.66
CA ASP A 271 -30.26 13.70 -53.35
C ASP A 271 -29.93 12.57 -52.36
N ILE A 272 -28.71 12.63 -51.79
CA ILE A 272 -28.17 11.62 -50.87
C ILE A 272 -27.86 12.29 -49.53
N LYS A 273 -28.47 11.79 -48.46
CA LYS A 273 -28.22 12.21 -47.08
C LYS A 273 -27.26 11.23 -46.42
N VAL A 274 -26.13 11.75 -45.95
CA VAL A 274 -25.17 10.99 -45.15
C VAL A 274 -25.45 11.27 -43.69
N THR A 275 -25.63 10.22 -42.91
CA THR A 275 -25.79 10.33 -41.46
C THR A 275 -24.76 9.44 -40.79
N GLU A 276 -24.03 10.00 -39.84
CA GLU A 276 -23.09 9.22 -39.04
C GLU A 276 -23.86 8.55 -37.89
N PRO A 277 -23.75 7.22 -37.72
CA PRO A 277 -24.30 6.55 -36.55
C PRO A 277 -23.62 7.10 -35.30
N HIS A 278 -24.41 7.74 -34.43
CA HIS A 278 -23.93 8.24 -33.16
C HIS A 278 -23.80 7.07 -32.19
N ILE A 279 -22.57 6.66 -31.88
CA ILE A 279 -22.31 5.86 -30.70
C ILE A 279 -22.21 6.83 -29.52
N LYS A 280 -22.81 6.48 -28.38
CA LYS A 280 -22.47 7.12 -27.11
C LYS A 280 -21.00 6.81 -26.89
N SER A 281 -20.13 7.79 -27.13
CA SER A 281 -18.69 7.65 -26.93
C SER A 281 -18.44 7.01 -25.57
N PRO A 282 -17.52 6.04 -25.45
CA PRO A 282 -17.10 5.57 -24.14
C PRO A 282 -16.54 6.78 -23.39
N ASP A 283 -17.34 7.26 -22.46
CA ASP A 283 -17.06 8.42 -21.63
C ASP A 283 -16.22 7.97 -20.41
N SER A 284 -16.00 8.90 -19.49
CA SER A 284 -15.37 8.59 -18.20
C SER A 284 -16.06 7.44 -17.45
N ALA A 285 -17.36 7.18 -17.66
CA ALA A 285 -18.06 6.07 -17.02
C ALA A 285 -17.60 4.71 -17.58
N ALA A 286 -17.30 4.60 -18.88
CA ALA A 286 -16.74 3.37 -19.44
C ALA A 286 -15.32 3.09 -18.90
N ALA A 287 -14.51 4.13 -18.67
CA ALA A 287 -13.19 3.98 -18.03
C ALA A 287 -13.32 3.59 -16.56
N ALA A 288 -14.24 4.22 -15.81
CA ALA A 288 -14.53 3.88 -14.43
C ALA A 288 -15.04 2.44 -14.27
N GLN A 289 -15.90 1.96 -15.18
CA GLN A 289 -16.39 0.58 -15.17
C GLN A 289 -15.25 -0.43 -15.33
N ARG A 290 -14.26 -0.16 -16.18
CA ARG A 290 -13.09 -1.03 -16.31
C ARG A 290 -12.25 -1.07 -15.04
N LEU A 291 -12.15 0.06 -14.33
CA LEU A 291 -11.48 0.13 -13.03
C LEU A 291 -12.20 -0.73 -11.98
N GLN A 292 -13.53 -0.67 -11.95
CA GLN A 292 -14.37 -1.51 -11.08
C GLN A 292 -14.24 -2.99 -11.44
N ASN A 293 -14.35 -3.35 -12.72
CA ASN A 293 -14.18 -4.73 -13.17
C ASN A 293 -12.80 -5.31 -12.77
N ARG A 294 -11.75 -4.49 -12.87
CA ARG A 294 -10.40 -4.86 -12.39
C ARG A 294 -10.41 -5.16 -10.89
N GLN A 295 -11.01 -4.30 -10.08
CA GLN A 295 -11.10 -4.48 -8.63
C GLN A 295 -11.87 -5.75 -8.26
N GLU A 296 -13.01 -6.01 -8.91
CA GLU A 296 -13.79 -7.24 -8.70
C GLU A 296 -12.96 -8.51 -8.99
N VAL A 297 -12.17 -8.53 -10.06
CA VAL A 297 -11.28 -9.66 -10.39
C VAL A 297 -10.22 -9.87 -9.29
N TYR A 298 -9.62 -8.79 -8.79
CA TYR A 298 -8.59 -8.85 -7.77
C TYR A 298 -9.15 -9.34 -6.44
N ILE A 299 -10.28 -8.77 -6.00
CA ILE A 299 -10.98 -9.15 -4.78
C ILE A 299 -11.38 -10.63 -4.81
N ALA A 300 -11.93 -11.12 -5.93
CA ALA A 300 -12.33 -12.52 -6.05
C ALA A 300 -11.15 -13.50 -5.96
N LEU A 301 -9.96 -13.09 -6.44
CA LEU A 301 -8.74 -13.89 -6.36
C LEU A 301 -8.00 -13.73 -5.01
N GLY A 302 -8.45 -12.84 -4.13
CA GLY A 302 -7.80 -12.55 -2.85
C GLY A 302 -6.58 -11.63 -2.97
N VAL A 303 -6.52 -10.81 -4.03
CA VAL A 303 -5.47 -9.81 -4.22
C VAL A 303 -5.99 -8.43 -3.84
N PRO A 304 -5.30 -7.67 -2.98
CA PRO A 304 -5.69 -6.31 -2.66
C PRO A 304 -5.66 -5.40 -3.91
N PRO A 305 -6.68 -4.54 -4.14
CA PRO A 305 -6.75 -3.66 -5.30
C PRO A 305 -5.56 -2.70 -5.49
N SER A 306 -4.89 -2.31 -4.40
CA SER A 306 -3.73 -1.40 -4.42
C SER A 306 -2.55 -1.91 -5.24
N PHE A 307 -2.41 -3.23 -5.40
CA PHE A 307 -1.39 -3.83 -6.27
C PHE A 307 -1.57 -3.51 -7.75
N ALA A 308 -2.75 -3.03 -8.16
CA ALA A 308 -2.98 -2.56 -9.50
C ALA A 308 -2.66 -1.06 -9.70
N GLU A 309 -2.26 -0.35 -8.64
CA GLU A 309 -2.04 1.09 -8.64
C GLU A 309 -0.58 1.44 -8.29
N THR A 310 0.07 2.19 -9.18
CA THR A 310 1.49 2.55 -9.05
C THR A 310 1.79 3.42 -7.83
N THR A 311 0.78 4.12 -7.30
CA THR A 311 0.92 5.14 -6.25
C THR A 311 0.72 4.58 -4.83
N ALA A 312 0.05 3.42 -4.68
CA ALA A 312 -0.41 2.91 -3.38
C ALA A 312 0.53 1.88 -2.72
N SER A 313 1.64 1.51 -3.37
CA SER A 313 2.43 0.32 -3.01
C SER A 313 3.49 0.52 -1.91
N TYR A 314 3.48 1.65 -1.17
CA TYR A 314 4.48 1.94 -0.13
C TYR A 314 3.85 2.38 1.20
N SER A 315 2.90 1.61 1.75
CA SER A 315 2.65 1.64 3.20
C SER A 315 3.50 0.56 3.86
N ILE A 316 4.60 0.97 4.50
CA ILE A 316 5.57 0.09 5.16
C ILE A 316 5.13 -0.07 6.61
N GLY A 317 4.15 -0.94 6.85
CA GLY A 317 3.65 -1.26 8.18
C GLY A 317 2.99 -2.64 8.23
N SER A 318 2.76 -3.18 9.43
CA SER A 318 1.90 -4.36 9.70
C SER A 318 0.48 -4.30 9.09
N ALA A 319 0.02 -3.13 8.64
CA ALA A 319 -1.20 -2.93 7.86
C ALA A 319 -0.97 -2.83 6.34
N SER A 320 0.20 -3.23 5.82
CA SER A 320 0.50 -3.22 4.40
C SER A 320 -0.37 -4.25 3.66
N ASP A 321 -0.88 -3.87 2.49
CA ASP A 321 -1.68 -4.78 1.66
C ASP A 321 -0.89 -6.05 1.27
N ARG A 322 0.45 -5.96 1.21
CA ARG A 322 1.32 -7.11 0.99
C ARG A 322 1.33 -8.09 2.16
N PHE A 323 1.29 -7.61 3.39
CA PHE A 323 1.17 -8.48 4.55
C PHE A 323 -0.17 -9.23 4.53
N LYS A 324 -1.28 -8.52 4.31
CA LYS A 324 -2.61 -9.13 4.17
C LYS A 324 -2.68 -10.17 3.06
N LEU A 325 -2.12 -9.84 1.88
CA LEU A 325 -2.01 -10.79 0.76
C LEU A 325 -1.29 -12.08 1.19
N ILE A 326 -0.18 -11.95 1.91
CA ILE A 326 0.62 -13.11 2.33
C ILE A 326 -0.15 -13.95 3.36
N GLU A 327 -0.67 -13.30 4.40
CA GLU A 327 -1.36 -13.96 5.52
C GLU A 327 -2.68 -14.60 5.09
N GLU A 328 -3.52 -13.86 4.37
CA GLU A 328 -4.89 -14.27 4.05
C GLU A 328 -4.98 -15.12 2.77
N THR A 329 -4.09 -14.91 1.80
CA THR A 329 -4.17 -15.57 0.47
C THR A 329 -3.01 -16.52 0.23
N CYS A 330 -1.75 -16.09 0.39
CA CYS A 330 -0.60 -16.91 0.02
C CYS A 330 -0.37 -18.07 0.98
N MET A 331 -0.44 -17.85 2.30
CA MET A 331 -0.21 -18.88 3.32
C MET A 331 -1.23 -20.02 3.22
N PRO A 332 -2.56 -19.80 3.11
CA PRO A 332 -3.51 -20.90 2.94
C PRO A 332 -3.31 -21.70 1.65
N ILE A 333 -2.95 -21.05 0.55
CA ILE A 333 -2.62 -21.73 -0.71
C ILE A 333 -1.34 -22.56 -0.54
N ALA A 334 -0.32 -22.00 0.11
CA ALA A 334 0.93 -22.67 0.38
C ALA A 334 0.73 -23.89 1.30
N THR A 335 -0.18 -23.85 2.27
CA THR A 335 -0.55 -25.01 3.10
C THR A 335 -1.12 -26.15 2.26
N LYS A 336 -2.03 -25.88 1.32
CA LYS A 336 -2.55 -26.91 0.40
C LYS A 336 -1.47 -27.53 -0.48
N ILE A 337 -0.52 -26.72 -0.93
CA ILE A 337 0.62 -27.21 -1.69
C ILE A 337 1.55 -28.02 -0.78
N ALA A 338 1.75 -27.60 0.47
CA ALA A 338 2.56 -28.31 1.44
C ALA A 338 2.00 -29.69 1.77
N GLU A 339 0.68 -29.84 1.96
CA GLU A 339 0.02 -31.14 2.12
C GLU A 339 0.29 -32.08 0.93
N ALA A 340 0.24 -31.56 -0.31
CA ALA A 340 0.58 -32.35 -1.49
C ALA A 340 2.09 -32.70 -1.55
N VAL A 341 2.95 -31.78 -1.12
CA VAL A 341 4.39 -32.00 -0.98
C VAL A 341 4.67 -33.10 0.05
N GLU A 342 3.96 -33.11 1.18
CA GLU A 342 4.09 -34.11 2.23
C GLU A 342 3.80 -35.51 1.70
N GLU A 343 2.70 -35.66 0.98
CA GLU A 343 2.30 -36.94 0.41
C GLU A 343 3.34 -37.48 -0.58
N VAL A 344 3.84 -36.62 -1.47
CA VAL A 344 4.91 -36.98 -2.42
C VAL A 344 6.21 -37.31 -1.68
N SER A 345 6.57 -36.53 -0.66
CA SER A 345 7.81 -36.68 0.11
C SER A 345 7.81 -37.95 0.95
N SER A 346 6.68 -38.27 1.58
CA SER A 346 6.47 -39.50 2.32
C SER A 346 6.73 -40.72 1.44
N ARG A 347 6.18 -40.72 0.23
CA ARG A 347 6.39 -41.80 -0.76
C ARG A 347 7.82 -41.85 -1.28
N LEU A 348 8.48 -40.71 -1.44
CA LEU A 348 9.88 -40.63 -1.87
C LEU A 348 10.83 -41.27 -0.85
N LEU A 349 10.58 -41.10 0.45
CA LEU A 349 11.38 -41.68 1.54
C LEU A 349 10.84 -43.02 2.07
N GLY A 350 10.00 -43.71 1.29
CA GLY A 350 9.57 -45.08 1.61
C GLY A 350 8.47 -45.18 2.68
N GLY A 351 7.59 -44.18 2.76
CA GLY A 351 6.42 -44.16 3.65
C GLY A 351 6.69 -43.56 5.03
N ARG A 352 7.76 -42.77 5.19
CA ARG A 352 8.02 -42.03 6.44
C ARG A 352 6.99 -40.92 6.62
N SER A 353 6.62 -40.64 7.87
CA SER A 353 5.72 -39.53 8.19
C SER A 353 6.50 -38.22 8.10
N ILE A 354 6.27 -37.46 7.03
CA ILE A 354 6.97 -36.20 6.76
C ILE A 354 5.94 -35.09 6.70
N THR A 355 6.18 -34.03 7.44
CA THR A 355 5.44 -32.77 7.37
C THR A 355 6.28 -31.77 6.60
N ALA A 356 5.65 -30.95 5.76
CA ALA A 356 6.32 -29.94 4.96
C ALA A 356 5.68 -28.59 5.24
N SER A 357 6.49 -27.53 5.25
CA SER A 357 5.95 -26.18 5.39
C SER A 357 6.79 -25.18 4.61
N PHE A 358 6.13 -24.13 4.14
CA PHE A 358 6.80 -23.02 3.50
C PHE A 358 7.27 -22.03 4.57
N ASN A 359 8.55 -21.67 4.52
CA ASN A 359 9.16 -20.78 5.50
C ASN A 359 8.88 -19.30 5.18
N PHE A 360 7.69 -18.83 5.52
CA PHE A 360 7.29 -17.43 5.34
C PHE A 360 8.06 -16.46 6.25
N ASP A 361 8.65 -16.90 7.36
CA ASP A 361 9.46 -16.05 8.24
C ASP A 361 10.68 -15.45 7.53
N ASN A 362 11.16 -16.11 6.47
CA ASN A 362 12.27 -15.62 5.65
C ASN A 362 11.83 -14.61 4.58
N HIS A 363 10.53 -14.40 4.37
CA HIS A 363 10.02 -13.44 3.41
C HIS A 363 10.27 -12.01 3.92
N SER A 364 10.75 -11.11 3.07
CA SER A 364 11.16 -9.76 3.49
C SER A 364 10.06 -8.97 4.20
N THR A 365 8.82 -9.04 3.70
CA THR A 365 7.65 -8.42 4.37
C THR A 365 7.39 -9.00 5.76
N MET A 366 7.57 -10.31 5.95
CA MET A 366 7.38 -10.93 7.27
C MET A 366 8.50 -10.56 8.24
N GLN A 367 9.74 -10.41 7.74
CA GLN A 367 10.87 -9.92 8.54
C GLN A 367 10.66 -8.47 9.00
N GLN A 368 10.11 -7.61 8.13
CA GLN A 368 9.77 -6.22 8.49
C GLN A 368 8.70 -6.19 9.59
N VAL A 369 7.60 -6.95 9.43
CA VAL A 369 6.54 -7.03 10.45
C VAL A 369 7.09 -7.59 11.77
N ARG A 370 7.97 -8.59 11.71
CA ARG A 370 8.64 -9.12 12.91
C ARG A 370 9.50 -8.06 13.59
N ALA A 371 10.21 -7.22 12.83
CA ALA A 371 11.00 -6.12 13.39
C ALA A 371 10.12 -5.06 14.07
N GLU A 372 8.98 -4.70 13.49
CA GLU A 372 7.99 -3.80 14.12
C GLU A 372 7.42 -4.38 15.42
N ARG A 373 7.10 -5.68 15.42
CA ARG A 373 6.64 -6.38 16.62
C ARG A 373 7.74 -6.44 17.68
N LEU A 374 9.00 -6.64 17.30
CA LEU A 374 10.13 -6.64 18.22
C LEU A 374 10.33 -5.26 18.86
N GLU A 375 10.19 -4.18 18.10
CA GLU A 375 10.25 -2.81 18.61
C GLU A 375 9.09 -2.49 19.57
N SER A 376 7.89 -3.00 19.27
CA SER A 376 6.75 -2.95 20.20
C SER A 376 7.03 -3.75 21.48
N GLY A 377 7.67 -4.91 21.33
CA GLY A 377 8.12 -5.75 22.44
C GLY A 377 9.16 -5.04 23.32
N ARG A 378 10.10 -4.30 22.72
CA ARG A 378 11.09 -3.49 23.44
C ARG A 378 10.41 -2.49 24.37
N LYS A 379 9.38 -1.79 23.90
CA LYS A 379 8.58 -0.85 24.71
C LYS A 379 7.86 -1.53 25.88
N LEU A 380 7.39 -2.76 25.70
CA LEU A 380 6.77 -3.56 26.77
C LEU A 380 7.83 -4.03 27.78
N HIS A 381 9.01 -4.41 27.30
CA HIS A 381 10.12 -4.84 28.16
C HIS A 381 10.65 -3.68 29.01
N GLU A 382 10.74 -2.47 28.45
CA GLU A 382 11.09 -1.25 29.20
C GLU A 382 10.12 -0.94 30.34
N ARG A 383 8.87 -1.42 30.26
CA ARG A 383 7.87 -1.32 31.32
C ARG A 383 7.97 -2.46 32.36
N GLY A 384 8.97 -3.32 32.24
CA GLY A 384 9.26 -4.41 33.16
C GLY A 384 8.55 -5.73 32.86
N ILE A 385 7.96 -5.90 31.68
CA ILE A 385 7.36 -7.17 31.27
C ILE A 385 8.48 -8.12 30.79
N PRO A 386 8.54 -9.39 31.27
CA PRO A 386 9.56 -10.34 30.83
C PRO A 386 9.47 -10.67 29.34
N TRP A 387 10.61 -10.91 28.70
CA TRP A 387 10.69 -11.30 27.29
C TRP A 387 9.94 -12.59 26.95
N GLU A 388 9.79 -13.53 27.88
CA GLU A 388 8.99 -14.76 27.66
C GLU A 388 7.52 -14.41 27.44
N VAL A 389 6.96 -13.51 28.27
CA VAL A 389 5.58 -13.06 28.16
C VAL A 389 5.39 -12.24 26.87
N ILE A 390 6.34 -11.37 26.54
CA ILE A 390 6.31 -10.54 25.33
C ILE A 390 6.40 -11.40 24.07
N SER A 391 7.33 -12.36 24.04
CA SER A 391 7.51 -13.25 22.90
C SER A 391 6.26 -14.08 22.65
N ASN A 392 5.61 -14.59 23.71
CA ASN A 392 4.36 -15.33 23.59
C ASN A 392 3.18 -14.43 23.19
N HIS A 393 3.12 -13.20 23.68
CA HIS A 393 2.02 -12.28 23.38
C HIS A 393 2.09 -11.71 21.95
N LEU A 394 3.28 -11.38 21.48
CA LEU A 394 3.53 -10.79 20.16
C LEU A 394 3.91 -11.83 19.09
N ASP A 395 3.91 -13.11 19.46
CA ASP A 395 4.31 -14.24 18.61
C ASP A 395 5.67 -13.98 17.91
N LEU A 396 6.67 -13.60 18.71
CA LEU A 396 7.99 -13.22 18.19
C LEU A 396 8.86 -14.43 17.83
N GLY A 397 8.47 -15.63 18.26
CA GLY A 397 9.23 -16.87 18.06
C GLY A 397 10.66 -16.81 18.61
N LEU A 398 10.90 -16.04 19.68
CA LEU A 398 12.22 -15.96 20.30
C LEU A 398 12.46 -17.21 21.16
N PRO A 399 13.62 -17.89 21.04
CA PRO A 399 13.95 -18.99 21.93
C PRO A 399 14.14 -18.46 23.36
N ALA A 400 13.80 -19.28 24.35
CA ALA A 400 14.05 -18.92 25.75
C ALA A 400 15.56 -18.73 25.97
N PHE A 401 15.96 -17.54 26.38
CA PHE A 401 17.34 -17.21 26.74
C PHE A 401 17.47 -16.93 28.24
N PRO A 402 18.69 -17.01 28.84
CA PRO A 402 18.89 -16.71 30.25
C PRO A 402 18.40 -15.30 30.61
N GLY A 403 17.47 -15.19 31.57
CA GLY A 403 16.86 -13.93 31.97
C GLY A 403 15.56 -13.55 31.23
N SER A 404 15.08 -14.39 30.32
CA SER A 404 13.81 -14.16 29.59
C SER A 404 12.57 -14.17 30.47
N LYS A 405 12.62 -14.84 31.64
CA LYS A 405 11.52 -14.91 32.62
C LYS A 405 11.58 -13.78 33.66
N ASP A 406 12.69 -13.05 33.71
CA ASP A 406 12.93 -12.04 34.72
C ASP A 406 12.30 -10.72 34.30
N SER A 407 11.61 -10.04 35.23
CA SER A 407 11.15 -8.67 35.07
C SER A 407 12.26 -7.70 35.48
N TRP A 408 12.55 -6.70 34.64
CA TRP A 408 13.62 -5.73 34.87
C TRP A 408 13.04 -4.32 35.02
N LEU A 409 13.47 -3.57 36.04
CA LEU A 409 13.07 -2.17 36.18
C LEU A 409 13.90 -1.26 35.25
N PRO A 410 13.28 -0.25 34.61
CA PRO A 410 13.87 0.52 33.51
C PRO A 410 15.15 1.32 33.83
N TYR A 411 15.61 1.40 35.09
CA TYR A 411 16.72 2.27 35.46
C TYR A 411 17.93 1.61 36.14
N ALA A 412 17.95 0.28 36.32
CA ALA A 412 19.11 -0.33 37.02
C ALA A 412 19.57 -1.70 36.53
N VAL A 413 18.85 -2.36 35.60
CA VAL A 413 19.13 -3.77 35.24
C VAL A 413 19.33 -4.63 36.51
N GLN A 414 18.58 -4.32 37.56
CA GLN A 414 18.55 -5.13 38.79
C GLN A 414 17.40 -6.12 38.66
N ARG A 415 17.70 -7.40 38.92
CA ARG A 415 16.70 -8.45 39.00
C ARG A 415 15.75 -8.14 40.15
N ILE A 416 14.45 -8.29 39.91
CA ILE A 416 13.47 -8.37 41.00
C ILE A 416 13.64 -9.75 41.66
N THR A 417 14.64 -9.88 42.52
CA THR A 417 14.75 -10.98 43.47
C THR A 417 14.72 -10.38 44.87
N ASP A 418 13.69 -10.77 45.62
CA ASP A 418 13.58 -10.71 47.07
C ASP A 418 14.07 -9.44 47.78
N ASN A 419 13.17 -8.45 47.90
CA ASN A 419 13.12 -7.66 49.13
C ASN A 419 11.72 -7.03 49.30
N LYS A 420 10.93 -7.63 50.20
CA LYS A 420 9.82 -6.93 50.86
C LYS A 420 10.40 -5.85 51.78
N PRO A 421 9.84 -4.64 51.74
CA PRO A 421 9.43 -4.03 52.99
C PRO A 421 7.96 -3.58 52.95
N GLY A 422 7.21 -4.05 53.94
CA GLY A 422 6.01 -3.40 54.50
C GLY A 422 4.88 -3.04 53.55
N THR A 423 3.90 -3.93 53.42
CA THR A 423 2.55 -3.58 52.95
C THR A 423 1.81 -2.80 54.04
N PRO A 424 1.31 -1.58 53.82
CA PRO A 424 0.19 -1.07 54.61
C PRO A 424 -1.11 -1.64 54.03
N GLU A 425 -1.99 -2.10 54.91
CA GLU A 425 -3.29 -2.72 54.59
C GLU A 425 -4.18 -1.81 53.71
N PRO A 426 -5.04 -2.39 52.85
CA PRO A 426 -5.98 -1.64 52.05
C PRO A 426 -7.20 -1.26 52.88
N THR A 427 -7.35 0.03 53.21
CA THR A 427 -8.63 0.56 53.69
C THR A 427 -9.64 0.57 52.55
N SER A 428 -10.73 -0.17 52.77
CA SER A 428 -11.90 -0.22 51.90
C SER A 428 -12.57 1.15 51.77
N ALA A 429 -12.70 1.65 50.54
CA ALA A 429 -13.65 2.70 50.21
C ALA A 429 -14.55 2.20 49.07
N THR A 430 -15.77 1.84 49.44
CA THR A 430 -16.92 1.66 48.56
C THR A 430 -17.24 2.97 47.84
N GLY A 431 -17.25 2.97 46.50
CA GLY A 431 -17.61 4.12 45.67
C GLY A 431 -18.38 3.67 44.42
N LYS A 432 -19.53 4.30 44.19
CA LYS A 432 -20.57 3.95 43.23
C LYS A 432 -20.15 4.12 41.77
N ALA A 433 -20.82 3.37 40.89
CA ALA A 433 -20.84 3.59 39.45
C ALA A 433 -21.28 5.04 39.13
N SER A 434 -20.47 5.76 38.36
CA SER A 434 -20.79 7.08 37.82
C SER A 434 -20.10 7.28 36.48
N SER A 435 -20.87 7.85 35.56
CA SER A 435 -20.59 8.36 34.20
C SER A 435 -19.13 8.51 33.75
N ALA A 436 -18.90 8.12 32.50
CA ALA A 436 -17.69 8.40 31.71
C ALA A 436 -17.22 9.85 31.90
N VAL A 437 -16.12 9.98 32.63
CA VAL A 437 -15.31 11.19 32.72
C VAL A 437 -14.09 10.96 31.83
N THR A 438 -13.80 11.94 30.99
CA THR A 438 -12.76 11.92 29.98
C THR A 438 -11.38 11.80 30.65
N ALA A 439 -10.51 10.99 30.04
CA ALA A 439 -9.10 10.81 30.42
C ALA A 439 -8.27 12.12 30.50
N PHE A 440 -8.88 13.27 30.18
CA PHE A 440 -8.30 14.60 30.27
C PHE A 440 -8.40 15.19 31.68
N GLU A 441 -9.44 14.88 32.47
CA GLU A 441 -9.52 15.34 33.87
C GLU A 441 -8.52 14.60 34.76
N GLU A 442 -8.27 13.31 34.50
CA GLU A 442 -7.18 12.56 35.16
C GLU A 442 -5.79 13.09 34.78
N LEU A 443 -5.61 13.56 33.53
CA LEU A 443 -4.38 14.21 33.08
C LEU A 443 -4.20 15.59 33.73
N GLU A 444 -5.28 16.35 33.91
CA GLU A 444 -5.27 17.65 34.58
C GLU A 444 -5.02 17.52 36.09
N GLU A 445 -5.50 16.43 36.72
CA GLU A 445 -5.23 16.10 38.12
C GLU A 445 -3.80 15.59 38.33
N LEU A 446 -3.26 14.80 37.38
CA LEU A 446 -1.84 14.45 37.31
C LEU A 446 -0.94 15.68 37.11
N LEU A 447 -1.40 16.66 36.32
CA LEU A 447 -0.70 17.93 36.10
C LEU A 447 -0.82 18.89 37.30
N LYS A 448 -1.91 18.80 38.09
CA LYS A 448 -2.06 19.52 39.38
C LYS A 448 -1.21 18.90 40.50
N GLY A 449 -0.88 17.61 40.39
CA GLY A 449 -0.02 16.87 41.32
C GLY A 449 1.49 17.01 41.06
N CYS A 450 1.89 17.50 39.88
CA CYS A 450 3.25 17.99 39.67
C CYS A 450 3.37 19.32 40.42
N PRO A 451 4.29 19.46 41.40
CA PRO A 451 4.57 20.78 41.94
C PRO A 451 4.97 21.64 40.74
N ALA A 452 4.21 22.70 40.48
CA ALA A 452 4.70 23.78 39.66
C ALA A 452 6.11 24.05 40.18
N HIS A 453 7.14 23.92 39.32
CA HIS A 453 8.40 24.59 39.62
C HIS A 453 7.98 25.98 40.08
N PRO A 454 8.31 26.38 41.31
CA PRO A 454 8.01 27.72 41.73
C PRO A 454 8.51 28.60 40.59
N ARG A 455 7.67 29.52 40.10
CA ARG A 455 8.25 30.78 39.64
C ARG A 455 9.12 31.16 40.81
N ALA A 456 10.43 30.93 40.68
CA ALA A 456 11.35 31.36 41.68
C ALA A 456 11.02 32.83 41.81
N HIS A 457 10.44 33.18 42.97
CA HIS A 457 10.62 34.51 43.47
C HIS A 457 12.11 34.73 43.29
N LEU A 458 12.44 35.71 42.46
CA LEU A 458 13.75 36.32 42.40
C LEU A 458 14.06 36.76 43.83
N THR A 459 14.51 35.83 44.67
CA THR A 459 15.45 36.14 45.73
C THR A 459 16.63 36.67 44.95
N SER A 460 16.90 37.95 45.16
CA SER A 460 17.97 38.72 44.57
C SER A 460 19.27 37.91 44.48
N ARG A 461 19.42 37.14 43.41
CA ARG A 461 20.73 36.94 42.82
C ARG A 461 21.11 38.31 42.31
N THR A 462 22.19 38.84 42.86
CA THR A 462 22.98 39.91 42.27
C THR A 462 22.94 39.77 40.74
N PRO A 463 22.72 40.85 39.99
CA PRO A 463 22.56 40.78 38.55
C PRO A 463 23.88 40.28 37.94
N GLU A 464 24.02 38.97 37.79
CA GLU A 464 24.97 38.39 36.85
C GLU A 464 24.56 38.93 35.49
N LYS A 465 25.51 39.62 34.85
CA LYS A 465 25.34 40.24 33.53
C LYS A 465 24.56 39.27 32.64
N LYS A 466 23.45 39.73 32.04
CA LYS A 466 22.91 39.05 30.85
C LYS A 466 24.06 38.92 29.86
N ALA A 467 24.58 37.72 29.69
CA ALA A 467 25.57 37.45 28.67
C ALA A 467 24.90 37.73 27.32
N GLU A 468 25.57 38.52 26.49
CA GLU A 468 25.07 38.80 25.15
C GLU A 468 25.27 37.55 24.28
N PRO A 469 24.29 37.16 23.45
CA PRO A 469 24.43 35.98 22.60
C PRO A 469 25.66 36.09 21.72
N SER A 470 26.34 34.97 21.48
CA SER A 470 27.56 34.99 20.67
C SER A 470 27.31 35.57 19.27
N PRO A 471 28.28 36.28 18.65
CA PRO A 471 28.12 36.82 17.31
C PRO A 471 27.73 35.73 16.28
N LEU A 472 28.25 34.52 16.45
CA LEU A 472 27.90 33.35 15.64
C LEU A 472 26.42 32.95 15.81
N TRP A 473 25.90 32.94 17.04
CA TRP A 473 24.48 32.67 17.31
C TRP A 473 23.58 33.69 16.64
N ILE A 474 23.89 34.98 16.78
CA ILE A 474 23.11 36.07 16.18
C ILE A 474 23.08 35.93 14.66
N LYS A 475 24.24 35.67 14.04
CA LYS A 475 24.36 35.47 12.60
C LYS A 475 23.48 34.31 12.11
N GLN A 476 23.65 33.12 12.71
CA GLN A 476 22.88 31.94 12.30
C GLN A 476 21.38 32.10 12.52
N MET A 477 20.95 32.74 13.62
CA MET A 477 19.53 32.99 13.86
C MET A 477 18.93 33.97 12.86
N ASN A 478 19.68 35.01 12.46
CA ASN A 478 19.26 35.93 11.41
C ASN A 478 19.14 35.21 10.06
N SER A 479 20.03 34.26 9.76
CA SER A 479 19.96 33.41 8.57
C SER A 479 18.74 32.47 8.59
N ARG A 480 18.40 31.88 9.75
CA ARG A 480 17.19 31.03 9.92
C ARG A 480 15.88 31.79 9.78
N ALA A 481 15.81 33.05 10.25
CA ALA A 481 14.59 33.83 10.35
C ALA A 481 13.72 33.90 9.06
N PRO A 482 14.26 34.19 7.85
CA PRO A 482 13.47 34.19 6.62
C PRO A 482 12.88 32.82 6.28
N HIS A 483 13.58 31.73 6.57
CA HIS A 483 13.10 30.36 6.32
C HIS A 483 11.98 29.99 7.30
N VAL A 484 12.13 30.35 8.59
CA VAL A 484 11.07 30.15 9.60
C VAL A 484 9.79 30.90 9.19
N LYS A 485 9.93 32.15 8.71
CA LYS A 485 8.80 32.94 8.20
C LYS A 485 8.14 32.27 7.00
N ARG A 486 8.92 31.64 6.11
CA ARG A 486 8.41 30.92 4.93
C ARG A 486 7.60 29.69 5.30
N ILE A 487 8.14 28.79 6.13
CA ILE A 487 7.41 27.59 6.59
C ILE A 487 6.15 27.98 7.36
N ARG A 488 6.26 28.96 8.25
CA ARG A 488 5.08 29.48 8.95
C ARG A 488 3.99 29.93 7.96
N GLY A 489 4.34 30.67 6.92
CA GLY A 489 3.39 31.12 5.91
C GLY A 489 2.74 29.97 5.12
N ILE A 490 3.46 28.88 4.90
CA ILE A 490 2.93 27.66 4.28
C ILE A 490 1.92 26.98 5.22
N VAL A 491 2.29 26.75 6.47
CA VAL A 491 1.42 26.14 7.49
C VAL A 491 0.16 26.99 7.70
N ASP A 492 0.30 28.30 7.82
CA ASP A 492 -0.82 29.23 7.99
C ASP A 492 -1.77 29.16 6.78
N ARG A 493 -1.23 29.06 5.56
CA ARG A 493 -2.04 28.93 4.33
C ARG A 493 -2.79 27.60 4.29
N ALA A 494 -2.12 26.48 4.57
CA ALA A 494 -2.73 25.15 4.56
C ALA A 494 -3.86 25.06 5.61
N LEU A 495 -3.61 25.55 6.83
CA LEU A 495 -4.62 25.61 7.89
C LEU A 495 -5.79 26.54 7.52
N PHE A 496 -5.52 27.67 6.86
CA PHE A 496 -6.56 28.60 6.43
C PHE A 496 -7.45 28.00 5.34
N GLU A 497 -6.87 27.33 4.34
CA GLU A 497 -7.63 26.70 3.26
C GLU A 497 -8.47 25.53 3.79
N ALA A 498 -7.89 24.66 4.63
CA ALA A 498 -8.62 23.58 5.29
C ALA A 498 -9.77 24.11 6.15
N ARG A 499 -9.56 25.19 6.92
CA ARG A 499 -10.62 25.84 7.70
C ARG A 499 -11.73 26.39 6.79
N LYS A 500 -11.37 27.06 5.70
CA LYS A 500 -12.32 27.67 4.75
C LYS A 500 -13.17 26.59 4.10
N GLU A 501 -12.54 25.52 3.64
CA GLU A 501 -13.19 24.35 3.06
C GLU A 501 -14.15 23.69 4.07
N THR A 502 -13.65 23.37 5.27
CA THR A 502 -14.44 22.77 6.36
C THR A 502 -15.67 23.60 6.69
N LEU A 503 -15.53 24.93 6.81
CA LEU A 503 -16.66 25.82 7.09
C LEU A 503 -17.65 25.90 5.92
N ALA A 504 -17.17 25.85 4.67
CA ALA A 504 -18.03 25.83 3.49
C ALA A 504 -18.85 24.53 3.42
N ASN A 505 -18.22 23.40 3.72
CA ASN A 505 -18.88 22.09 3.71
C ASN A 505 -19.90 21.94 4.84
N ILE A 506 -19.59 22.44 6.05
CA ILE A 506 -20.55 22.45 7.16
C ILE A 506 -21.75 23.36 6.86
N SER A 507 -21.59 24.42 6.06
CA SER A 507 -22.70 25.33 5.70
C SER A 507 -23.82 24.66 4.91
N GLN A 508 -23.55 23.51 4.30
CA GLN A 508 -24.54 22.62 3.68
C GLN A 508 -25.13 21.67 4.75
N ALA A 509 -25.72 22.25 5.80
CA ALA A 509 -25.96 21.62 7.11
C ALA A 509 -26.65 20.25 7.10
N ALA A 510 -27.52 19.95 6.13
CA ALA A 510 -28.22 18.66 6.03
C ALA A 510 -27.31 17.51 5.58
N ASP A 511 -26.35 17.79 4.70
CA ASP A 511 -25.43 16.79 4.15
C ASP A 511 -24.21 16.61 5.06
N ALA A 512 -23.78 17.67 5.75
CA ALA A 512 -22.68 17.61 6.71
C ALA A 512 -23.01 16.74 7.93
N GLU A 513 -24.20 16.87 8.54
CA GLU A 513 -24.58 16.02 9.67
C GLU A 513 -24.67 14.54 9.27
N LYS A 514 -25.24 14.29 8.08
CA LYS A 514 -25.35 12.94 7.51
C LYS A 514 -23.97 12.35 7.21
N ALA A 515 -23.05 13.13 6.66
CA ALA A 515 -21.68 12.71 6.36
C ALA A 515 -20.90 12.35 7.64
N ILE A 516 -21.02 13.16 8.71
CA ILE A 516 -20.38 12.87 10.00
C ILE A 516 -20.93 11.56 10.58
N ARG A 517 -22.26 11.39 10.65
CA ARG A 517 -22.89 10.17 11.17
C ARG A 517 -22.59 8.92 10.35
N ALA A 518 -22.30 9.08 9.05
CA ALA A 518 -21.93 7.99 8.15
C ALA A 518 -20.42 7.68 8.15
N GLY A 519 -19.61 8.38 8.95
CA GLY A 519 -18.15 8.21 8.98
C GLY A 519 -17.44 8.74 7.74
N ALA A 520 -18.11 9.59 6.94
CA ALA A 520 -17.62 10.09 5.66
C ALA A 520 -17.01 11.50 5.82
N PHE A 521 -16.07 11.65 6.76
CA PHE A 521 -15.54 12.96 7.16
C PHE A 521 -14.67 13.63 6.09
N ASP A 522 -14.09 12.86 5.17
CA ASP A 522 -13.31 13.41 4.04
C ASP A 522 -14.13 14.33 3.12
N PHE A 523 -15.46 14.20 3.10
CA PHE A 523 -16.34 15.14 2.38
C PHE A 523 -16.48 16.51 3.06
N ILE A 524 -16.05 16.61 4.32
CA ILE A 524 -16.11 17.84 5.13
C ILE A 524 -14.74 18.48 5.18
N PHE A 525 -13.70 17.68 5.37
CA PHE A 525 -12.31 18.11 5.38
C PHE A 525 -11.53 17.15 4.48
N ASP A 526 -11.18 17.59 3.27
CA ASP A 526 -10.30 16.86 2.36
C ASP A 526 -8.87 16.77 2.91
N LEU A 527 -8.57 15.63 3.52
CA LEU A 527 -7.26 15.31 4.06
C LEU A 527 -6.19 15.32 2.97
N ALA A 528 -6.50 14.80 1.78
CA ALA A 528 -5.51 14.64 0.71
C ALA A 528 -5.06 16.02 0.20
N ASN A 529 -5.99 16.92 -0.08
CA ASN A 529 -5.70 18.30 -0.48
C ASN A 529 -4.94 19.06 0.61
N PHE A 530 -5.32 18.90 1.87
CA PHE A 530 -4.62 19.54 2.99
C PHE A 530 -3.17 19.06 3.13
N LEU A 531 -2.92 17.75 3.04
CA LEU A 531 -1.58 17.18 3.07
C LEU A 531 -0.75 17.63 1.86
N GLU A 532 -1.36 17.76 0.67
CA GLU A 532 -0.67 18.27 -0.52
C GLU A 532 -0.23 19.73 -0.35
N LEU A 533 -1.10 20.59 0.19
CA LEU A 533 -0.81 22.00 0.47
C LEU A 533 0.26 22.22 1.55
N LEU A 534 0.53 21.18 2.35
CA LEU A 534 1.41 21.25 3.50
C LEU A 534 2.77 20.57 3.23
N ILE A 535 2.77 19.32 2.77
CA ILE A 535 3.97 18.50 2.65
C ILE A 535 4.92 19.02 1.57
N GLU A 536 4.45 19.17 0.33
CA GLU A 536 5.30 19.50 -0.81
C GLU A 536 5.95 20.90 -0.69
N PRO A 537 5.23 21.95 -0.24
CA PRO A 537 5.85 23.25 -0.07
C PRO A 537 6.79 23.32 1.15
N ILE A 538 6.50 22.60 2.25
CA ILE A 538 7.42 22.52 3.39
C ILE A 538 8.71 21.80 2.98
N PHE A 539 8.61 20.66 2.30
CA PHE A 539 9.75 19.91 1.81
C PHE A 539 10.70 20.77 0.96
N LYS A 540 10.14 21.55 0.03
CA LYS A 540 10.91 22.51 -0.78
C LYS A 540 11.56 23.61 0.05
N ALA A 541 10.88 24.07 1.11
CA ALA A 541 11.41 25.09 2.00
C ALA A 541 12.54 24.55 2.89
N ASP A 542 12.43 23.31 3.37
CA ASP A 542 13.46 22.63 4.17
C ASP A 542 14.69 22.30 3.33
N HIS A 543 14.52 21.81 2.10
CA HIS A 543 15.65 21.59 1.18
C HIS A 543 16.42 22.89 0.92
N ALA A 544 15.71 23.99 0.64
CA ALA A 544 16.34 25.29 0.43
C ALA A 544 17.01 25.84 1.70
N ALA A 545 16.49 25.52 2.89
CA ALA A 545 17.11 25.88 4.16
C ALA A 545 18.39 25.07 4.43
N TYR A 546 18.35 23.77 4.16
CA TYR A 546 19.48 22.85 4.26
C TYR A 546 20.64 23.27 3.34
N GLU A 547 20.36 23.55 2.05
CA GLU A 547 21.38 24.00 1.10
C GLU A 547 21.96 25.36 1.49
N ALA A 548 21.11 26.30 1.90
CA ALA A 548 21.56 27.63 2.35
C ALA A 548 22.44 27.54 3.59
N ALA A 549 22.10 26.67 4.54
CA ALA A 549 22.83 26.50 5.79
C ALA A 549 24.22 25.88 5.57
N GLY A 550 24.30 24.86 4.69
CA GLY A 550 25.59 24.27 4.29
C GLY A 550 26.47 25.25 3.52
N ALA A 551 25.90 25.97 2.55
CA ALA A 551 26.62 26.97 1.78
C ALA A 551 27.15 28.14 2.63
N GLU A 552 26.35 28.64 3.58
CA GLU A 552 26.76 29.69 4.54
C GLU A 552 27.97 29.23 5.37
N LEU A 553 27.97 27.98 5.84
CA LEU A 553 29.09 27.45 6.63
C LEU A 553 30.38 27.36 5.81
N ILE A 554 30.30 26.79 4.60
CA ILE A 554 31.47 26.60 3.74
C ILE A 554 32.08 27.95 3.35
N ALA A 555 31.25 28.91 2.94
CA ALA A 555 31.70 30.20 2.46
C ALA A 555 32.18 31.12 3.60
N ASP A 556 31.41 31.25 4.68
CA ASP A 556 31.65 32.31 5.66
C ASP A 556 32.43 31.85 6.90
N GLU A 557 32.35 30.58 7.27
CA GLU A 557 32.98 30.06 8.50
C GLU A 557 34.23 29.24 8.19
N MET A 558 34.23 28.44 7.11
CA MET A 558 35.40 27.68 6.67
C MET A 558 36.26 28.44 5.64
N GLY A 559 35.72 29.49 5.01
CA GLY A 559 36.45 30.31 4.03
C GLY A 559 36.85 29.54 2.77
N LEU A 560 36.10 28.50 2.40
CA LEU A 560 36.39 27.65 1.25
C LEU A 560 35.56 28.08 0.03
N ASP A 561 36.20 28.17 -1.13
CA ASP A 561 35.53 28.49 -2.41
C ASP A 561 34.82 27.27 -3.04
N THR A 562 34.83 26.12 -2.37
CA THR A 562 34.19 24.89 -2.87
C THR A 562 32.67 24.95 -2.65
N PRO A 563 31.83 24.61 -3.65
CA PRO A 563 30.39 24.57 -3.45
C PRO A 563 30.00 23.44 -2.49
N PHE A 564 29.06 23.71 -1.58
CA PHE A 564 28.43 22.67 -0.77
C PHE A 564 27.73 21.65 -1.68
N ILE A 565 28.11 20.38 -1.57
CA ILE A 565 27.53 19.30 -2.38
C ILE A 565 26.42 18.65 -1.55
N GLY A 566 25.20 19.16 -1.66
CA GLY A 566 24.02 18.70 -0.90
C GLY A 566 23.43 17.36 -1.35
N ALA A 567 24.24 16.42 -1.80
CA ALA A 567 23.77 15.16 -2.40
C ALA A 567 24.59 13.93 -1.95
N ASP A 568 24.85 13.81 -0.64
CA ASP A 568 25.17 12.49 -0.07
C ASP A 568 23.86 11.70 0.14
N PRO A 569 23.79 10.38 -0.12
CA PRO A 569 22.57 9.58 0.08
C PRO A 569 21.96 9.70 1.48
N LEU A 570 22.75 10.06 2.50
CA LEU A 570 22.28 10.37 3.86
C LEU A 570 21.41 11.64 3.92
N GLY A 571 21.80 12.69 3.19
CA GLY A 571 21.09 13.97 3.08
C GLY A 571 19.68 13.84 2.48
N LEU A 572 19.46 12.83 1.64
CA LEU A 572 18.15 12.54 1.05
C LEU A 572 17.29 11.64 1.94
N GLN A 573 17.89 10.81 2.80
CA GLN A 573 17.16 9.95 3.73
C GLN A 573 16.46 10.75 4.83
N TRP A 574 17.14 11.73 5.46
CA TRP A 574 16.48 12.54 6.50
C TRP A 574 15.31 13.35 5.94
N LEU A 575 15.45 13.91 4.72
CA LEU A 575 14.39 14.64 4.03
C LEU A 575 13.14 13.77 3.81
N GLN A 576 13.32 12.48 3.51
CA GLN A 576 12.20 11.53 3.36
C GLN A 576 11.54 11.20 4.70
N GLU A 577 12.31 11.01 5.77
CA GLU A 577 11.78 10.78 7.12
C GLU A 577 10.97 11.99 7.64
N ARG A 578 11.42 13.22 7.34
CA ARG A 578 10.66 14.44 7.67
C ARG A 578 9.29 14.49 7.00
N LYS A 579 9.21 14.03 5.75
CA LYS A 579 7.94 13.96 5.02
C LYS A 579 6.89 13.17 5.79
N ASN A 580 7.28 12.05 6.40
CA ASN A 580 6.40 11.19 7.21
C ASN A 580 5.93 11.90 8.49
N HIS A 581 6.83 12.58 9.20
CA HIS A 581 6.46 13.31 10.42
C HIS A 581 5.52 14.49 10.16
N ILE A 582 5.72 15.19 9.04
CA ILE A 582 4.85 16.28 8.60
C ILE A 582 3.46 15.74 8.23
N GLN A 583 3.42 14.58 7.56
CA GLN A 583 2.18 13.86 7.25
C GLN A 583 1.43 13.44 8.53
N ASP A 584 2.11 12.83 9.50
CA ASP A 584 1.53 12.43 10.79
C ASP A 584 0.97 13.64 11.57
N ALA A 585 1.68 14.77 11.53
CA ALA A 585 1.21 16.00 12.16
C ALA A 585 -0.06 16.56 11.48
N GLY A 586 -0.12 16.49 10.14
CA GLY A 586 -1.30 16.87 9.37
C GLY A 586 -2.49 15.96 9.66
N GLN A 587 -2.25 14.65 9.72
CA GLN A 587 -3.27 13.65 10.08
C GLN A 587 -3.88 13.92 11.46
N LYS A 588 -3.05 14.23 12.46
CA LYS A 588 -3.54 14.58 13.80
C LYS A 588 -4.42 15.82 13.82
N VAL A 589 -4.11 16.84 13.01
CA VAL A 589 -4.98 18.02 12.89
C VAL A 589 -6.35 17.65 12.33
N TRP A 590 -6.38 16.75 11.34
CA TRP A 590 -7.64 16.26 10.77
C TRP A 590 -8.44 15.45 11.81
N GLU A 591 -7.79 14.58 12.56
CA GLU A 591 -8.42 13.78 13.64
C GLU A 591 -8.99 14.66 14.76
N GLU A 592 -8.23 15.66 15.22
CA GLU A 592 -8.67 16.62 16.25
C GLU A 592 -9.92 17.41 15.80
N VAL A 593 -10.00 17.78 14.51
CA VAL A 593 -11.18 18.48 13.96
C VAL A 593 -12.36 17.52 13.78
N ARG A 594 -12.11 16.29 13.33
CA ARG A 594 -13.13 15.23 13.23
C ARG A 594 -13.78 14.95 14.58
N ASP A 595 -12.97 14.67 15.60
CA ASP A 595 -13.45 14.27 16.92
C ASP A 595 -14.26 15.40 17.56
N SER A 596 -13.81 16.65 17.41
CA SER A 596 -14.52 17.85 17.87
C SER A 596 -15.90 18.03 17.20
N LEU A 597 -16.00 17.71 15.90
CA LEU A 597 -17.24 17.81 15.14
C LEU A 597 -18.20 16.64 15.40
N GLU A 598 -17.67 15.44 15.55
CA GLU A 598 -18.45 14.24 15.92
C GLU A 598 -19.09 14.41 17.31
N GLU A 599 -18.33 14.93 18.29
CA GLU A 599 -18.85 15.28 19.60
C GLU A 599 -20.00 16.29 19.50
N GLY A 600 -19.84 17.34 18.69
CA GLY A 600 -20.87 18.35 18.49
C GLY A 600 -22.14 17.79 17.83
N VAL A 601 -22.01 16.92 16.83
CA VAL A 601 -23.16 16.27 16.17
C VAL A 601 -23.88 15.31 17.13
N ASN A 602 -23.13 14.53 17.91
CA ASN A 602 -23.71 13.62 18.91
C ASN A 602 -24.42 14.37 20.03
N ALA A 603 -23.94 15.56 20.39
CA ALA A 603 -24.58 16.46 21.34
C ALA A 603 -25.79 17.23 20.76
N GLY A 604 -26.12 17.03 19.48
CA GLY A 604 -27.22 17.72 18.81
C GLY A 604 -26.99 19.23 18.66
N GLU A 605 -25.73 19.65 18.54
CA GLU A 605 -25.39 21.06 18.43
C GLU A 605 -25.85 21.67 17.10
N SER A 606 -26.25 22.96 17.15
CA SER A 606 -26.62 23.69 15.95
C SER A 606 -25.42 23.96 15.04
N PHE A 607 -25.70 24.20 13.76
CA PHE A 607 -24.70 24.60 12.77
C PHE A 607 -23.79 25.75 13.25
N GLU A 608 -24.34 26.75 13.93
CA GLU A 608 -23.57 27.88 14.47
C GLU A 608 -22.55 27.45 15.54
N LYS A 609 -22.87 26.44 16.35
CA LYS A 609 -21.97 25.86 17.35
C LYS A 609 -20.90 24.99 16.70
N LEU A 610 -21.26 24.14 15.74
CA LEU A 610 -20.29 23.34 14.97
C LEU A 610 -19.29 24.24 14.22
N SER A 611 -19.79 25.27 13.54
CA SER A 611 -18.94 26.26 12.88
C SER A 611 -18.04 27.02 13.85
N ARG A 612 -18.47 27.22 15.10
CA ARG A 612 -17.67 27.85 16.15
C ARG A 612 -16.55 26.92 16.63
N ARG A 613 -16.86 25.64 16.88
CA ARG A 613 -15.86 24.60 17.20
C ARG A 613 -14.75 24.54 16.16
N VAL A 614 -15.09 24.54 14.87
CA VAL A 614 -14.09 24.57 13.79
C VAL A 614 -13.22 25.82 13.89
N ARG A 615 -13.82 27.00 14.04
CA ARG A 615 -13.03 28.24 14.18
C ARG A 615 -12.11 28.21 15.40
N GLU A 616 -12.59 27.69 16.53
CA GLU A 616 -11.84 27.58 17.78
C GLU A 616 -10.67 26.60 17.66
N GLN A 617 -10.90 25.41 17.11
CA GLN A 617 -9.84 24.41 16.86
C GLN A 617 -8.74 24.98 15.96
N PHE A 618 -9.11 25.54 14.80
CA PHE A 618 -8.13 26.13 13.87
C PHE A 618 -7.44 27.39 14.43
N ASN A 619 -8.10 28.19 15.27
CA ASN A 619 -7.45 29.32 15.95
C ASN A 619 -6.43 28.84 17.01
N GLY A 620 -6.70 27.73 17.69
CA GLY A 620 -5.76 27.08 18.61
C GLY A 620 -4.49 26.61 17.91
N PHE A 621 -4.61 26.16 16.66
CA PHE A 621 -3.47 25.72 15.84
C PHE A 621 -2.60 26.87 15.31
N SER A 622 -3.17 28.04 15.03
CA SER A 622 -2.57 28.96 14.05
C SER A 622 -1.43 29.86 14.55
N LYS A 623 -1.17 30.01 15.86
CA LYS A 623 -0.14 30.97 16.32
C LYS A 623 1.07 30.33 16.99
N GLU A 624 0.86 29.51 18.01
CA GLU A 624 1.97 28.90 18.75
C GLU A 624 2.41 27.56 18.16
N ARG A 625 1.47 26.73 17.68
CA ARG A 625 1.78 25.44 17.05
C ARG A 625 2.45 25.64 15.69
N GLY A 626 1.92 26.52 14.83
CA GLY A 626 2.55 26.84 13.54
C GLY A 626 3.96 27.42 13.68
N MET A 627 4.21 28.30 14.66
CA MET A 627 5.55 28.79 14.96
C MET A 627 6.47 27.68 15.47
N ARG A 628 5.96 26.80 16.34
CA ARG A 628 6.72 25.67 16.88
C ARG A 628 7.17 24.72 15.77
N VAL A 629 6.29 24.39 14.84
CA VAL A 629 6.61 23.59 13.65
C VAL A 629 7.68 24.30 12.82
N ALA A 630 7.45 25.56 12.47
CA ALA A 630 8.40 26.31 11.64
C ALA A 630 9.80 26.45 12.26
N VAL A 631 9.90 26.68 13.57
CA VAL A 631 11.19 26.74 14.27
C VAL A 631 11.86 25.37 14.34
N THR A 632 11.08 24.30 14.51
CA THR A 632 11.62 22.94 14.63
C THR A 632 12.13 22.41 13.29
N GLU A 633 11.36 22.54 12.20
CA GLU A 633 11.80 22.08 10.87
C GLU A 633 13.03 22.85 10.40
N ILE A 634 13.05 24.18 10.52
CA ILE A 634 14.22 24.98 10.14
C ILE A 634 15.42 24.71 11.06
N GLY A 635 15.18 24.47 12.35
CA GLY A 635 16.24 24.07 13.27
C GLY A 635 16.92 22.78 12.85
N ILE A 636 16.12 21.78 12.44
CA ILE A 636 16.60 20.49 11.91
C ILE A 636 17.36 20.70 10.59
N ALA A 637 16.74 21.36 9.61
CA ALA A 637 17.33 21.55 8.27
C ALA A 637 18.68 22.29 8.34
N PHE A 638 18.77 23.36 9.15
CA PHE A 638 20.02 24.06 9.39
C PHE A 638 21.03 23.23 10.18
N GLY A 639 20.57 22.46 11.16
CA GLY A 639 21.39 21.54 11.95
C GLY A 639 22.12 20.53 11.03
N THR A 640 21.34 19.82 10.23
CA THR A 640 21.82 18.79 9.32
C THR A 640 22.73 19.35 8.23
N GLY A 641 22.30 20.39 7.51
CA GLY A 641 23.07 20.96 6.40
C GLY A 641 24.43 21.51 6.85
N ARG A 642 24.48 22.13 8.03
CA ARG A 642 25.74 22.62 8.60
C ARG A 642 26.64 21.49 9.08
N PHE A 643 26.08 20.47 9.73
CA PHE A 643 26.89 19.34 10.19
C PHE A 643 27.52 18.57 9.02
N GLU A 644 26.78 18.36 7.93
CA GLU A 644 27.33 17.75 6.72
C GLU A 644 28.39 18.64 6.06
N ALA A 645 28.15 19.96 5.98
CA ALA A 645 29.13 20.89 5.48
C ALA A 645 30.43 20.89 6.30
N MET A 646 30.35 20.76 7.63
CA MET A 646 31.53 20.63 8.51
C MET A 646 32.33 19.36 8.20
N GLN A 647 31.65 18.23 8.00
CA GLN A 647 32.31 16.97 7.62
C GLN A 647 32.97 17.08 6.24
N GLN A 648 32.29 17.66 5.25
CA GLN A 648 32.84 17.88 3.91
C GLN A 648 34.05 18.80 3.92
N ALA A 649 34.05 19.82 4.78
CA ALA A 649 35.15 20.76 4.94
C ALA A 649 36.31 20.20 5.80
N GLY A 650 36.16 19.00 6.38
CA GLY A 650 37.20 18.36 7.20
C GLY A 650 37.41 19.02 8.56
N ALA A 651 36.36 19.61 9.16
CA ALA A 651 36.46 20.18 10.50
C ALA A 651 36.75 19.08 11.54
N GLY A 652 37.76 19.28 12.39
CA GLY A 652 38.15 18.28 13.41
C GLY A 652 37.26 18.30 14.66
N PHE A 653 36.74 19.46 15.04
CA PHE A 653 35.94 19.65 16.25
C PHE A 653 34.68 20.49 15.96
N LYS A 654 33.67 20.31 16.81
CA LYS A 654 32.41 21.06 16.78
C LYS A 654 32.09 21.63 18.16
N GLY A 655 31.57 22.86 18.17
CA GLY A 655 31.12 23.55 19.38
C GLY A 655 29.59 23.65 19.47
N TRP A 656 29.05 23.62 20.68
CA TRP A 656 27.62 23.85 20.95
C TRP A 656 27.39 25.23 21.58
N TYR A 657 26.52 26.05 20.98
CA TYR A 657 26.23 27.41 21.46
C TYR A 657 24.72 27.61 21.68
N THR A 658 24.36 28.17 22.83
CA THR A 658 22.98 28.42 23.22
C THR A 658 22.62 29.89 23.00
N SER A 659 21.35 30.25 23.20
CA SER A 659 20.92 31.65 23.14
C SER A 659 21.32 32.48 24.37
N ASP A 660 21.79 31.81 25.43
CA ASP A 660 22.19 32.36 26.73
C ASP A 660 21.24 33.42 27.33
N ASP A 661 19.94 33.31 27.00
CA ASP A 661 18.91 34.29 27.32
C ASP A 661 18.04 33.89 28.53
N GLY A 662 18.48 32.90 29.30
CA GLY A 662 17.78 32.36 30.47
C GLY A 662 16.50 31.57 30.14
N GLN A 663 16.21 31.31 28.87
CA GLN A 663 15.10 30.47 28.39
C GLN A 663 15.61 29.17 27.75
N VAL A 664 16.90 28.88 27.92
CA VAL A 664 17.56 27.65 27.47
C VAL A 664 17.29 26.55 28.48
N ARG A 665 17.07 25.32 28.01
CA ARG A 665 16.92 24.14 28.89
C ARG A 665 18.22 23.89 29.66
N ASP A 666 18.12 23.41 30.91
CA ASP A 666 19.30 23.08 31.73
C ASP A 666 20.20 22.02 31.07
N THR A 667 19.63 21.09 30.31
CA THR A 667 20.34 20.10 29.50
C THR A 667 21.19 20.74 28.39
N HIS A 668 20.71 21.83 27.78
CA HIS A 668 21.39 22.53 26.69
C HIS A 668 22.37 23.58 27.21
N GLN A 669 22.02 24.25 28.31
CA GLN A 669 22.86 25.28 28.92
C GLN A 669 24.19 24.70 29.41
N ARG A 670 24.18 23.46 29.93
CA ARG A 670 25.40 22.72 30.32
C ARG A 670 26.35 22.43 29.15
N LEU A 671 25.87 22.53 27.91
CA LEU A 671 26.66 22.31 26.71
C LEU A 671 27.15 23.62 26.09
N HIS A 672 26.81 24.78 26.66
CA HIS A 672 27.25 26.05 26.12
C HIS A 672 28.79 26.14 26.10
N ASN A 673 29.36 26.43 24.92
CA ASN A 673 30.80 26.47 24.63
C ASN A 673 31.52 25.12 24.79
N LYS A 674 30.79 24.01 24.91
CA LYS A 674 31.40 22.68 24.91
C LYS A 674 31.88 22.35 23.50
N VAL A 675 33.16 22.01 23.38
CA VAL A 675 33.81 21.57 22.14
C VAL A 675 34.15 20.09 22.25
N ILE A 676 33.77 19.29 21.24
CA ILE A 676 34.06 17.86 21.14
C ILE A 676 34.51 17.52 19.72
N PRO A 677 35.19 16.37 19.50
CA PRO A 677 35.49 15.90 18.15
C PRO A 677 34.22 15.82 17.28
N ILE A 678 34.36 16.09 15.99
CA ILE A 678 33.21 16.18 15.07
C ILE A 678 32.36 14.89 15.03
N ASP A 679 33.00 13.73 15.17
CA ASP A 679 32.40 12.40 15.10
C ASP A 679 31.81 11.91 16.44
N GLU A 680 32.04 12.63 17.55
CA GLU A 680 31.50 12.25 18.86
C GLU A 680 30.13 12.91 19.12
N PRO A 681 29.18 12.22 19.79
CA PRO A 681 27.91 12.82 20.18
C PRO A 681 28.03 13.67 21.46
N PHE A 682 27.23 14.73 21.54
CA PHE A 682 26.94 15.42 22.80
C PHE A 682 25.97 14.59 23.64
N ASP A 683 26.16 14.57 24.96
CA ASP A 683 25.16 14.07 25.91
C ASP A 683 24.19 15.20 26.27
N VAL A 684 22.97 15.13 25.73
CA VAL A 684 21.90 16.10 25.95
C VAL A 684 20.85 15.47 26.86
N GLY A 685 21.07 15.55 28.18
CA GLY A 685 20.11 15.02 29.15
C GLY A 685 19.98 13.49 29.16
N GLY A 686 21.06 12.77 28.87
CA GLY A 686 21.10 11.32 28.78
C GLY A 686 20.93 10.78 27.35
N PHE A 687 20.76 11.65 26.36
CA PHE A 687 20.54 11.27 24.96
C PHE A 687 21.73 11.71 24.08
N PRO A 688 22.31 10.81 23.27
CA PRO A 688 23.38 11.16 22.35
C PRO A 688 22.81 11.95 21.16
N MET A 689 23.35 13.16 20.91
CA MET A 689 22.98 14.01 19.78
C MET A 689 24.24 14.59 19.11
N MET A 690 24.33 14.52 17.78
CA MET A 690 25.50 15.01 17.05
C MET A 690 25.57 16.53 16.99
N TYR A 691 24.42 17.21 17.01
CA TYR A 691 24.30 18.66 16.92
C TYR A 691 22.94 19.12 17.47
N PRO A 692 22.73 20.42 17.72
CA PRO A 692 21.42 20.94 18.09
C PRO A 692 20.35 20.64 17.04
N CYS A 693 19.17 20.24 17.51
CA CYS A 693 18.06 19.81 16.64
C CYS A 693 18.37 18.55 15.81
N ASP A 694 19.33 17.72 16.23
CA ASP A 694 19.55 16.39 15.64
C ASP A 694 18.23 15.58 15.66
N PRO A 695 17.71 15.14 14.49
CA PRO A 695 16.46 14.39 14.39
C PRO A 695 16.42 13.08 15.19
N SER A 696 17.58 12.51 15.53
CA SER A 696 17.67 11.30 16.36
C SER A 696 17.37 11.55 17.84
N GLY A 697 17.40 12.81 18.28
CA GLY A 697 17.11 13.22 19.64
C GLY A 697 15.61 13.19 19.98
N PRO A 698 15.24 13.05 21.27
CA PRO A 698 13.85 13.02 21.68
C PRO A 698 13.16 14.40 21.51
N PRO A 699 11.83 14.44 21.25
CA PRO A 699 11.08 15.68 21.04
C PRO A 699 11.29 16.76 22.11
N GLN A 700 11.46 16.37 23.38
CA GLN A 700 11.65 17.27 24.51
C GLN A 700 12.94 18.11 24.37
N GLU A 701 13.96 17.58 23.70
CA GLU A 701 15.25 18.23 23.50
C GLU A 701 15.33 19.02 22.18
N ILE A 702 14.58 18.62 21.15
CA ILE A 702 14.69 19.22 19.81
C ILE A 702 13.62 20.29 19.50
N ILE A 703 12.40 20.14 20.02
CA ILE A 703 11.29 21.04 19.66
C ILE A 703 11.56 22.45 20.16
N ARG A 704 11.39 23.47 19.31
CA ARG A 704 11.64 24.88 19.68
C ARG A 704 13.07 25.15 20.18
N CYS A 705 14.02 24.25 19.88
CA CYS A 705 15.43 24.50 20.19
C CYS A 705 15.95 25.68 19.35
N ARG A 706 16.73 26.55 20.00
CA ARG A 706 17.40 27.70 19.37
C ARG A 706 18.92 27.60 19.47
N CYS A 707 19.44 26.48 19.92
CA CYS A 707 20.88 26.25 19.98
C CYS A 707 21.44 26.09 18.55
N ILE A 708 22.72 26.36 18.41
CA ILE A 708 23.47 26.26 17.15
C ILE A 708 24.76 25.47 17.37
N HIS A 709 25.32 24.96 16.29
CA HIS A 709 26.68 24.44 16.26
C HIS A 709 27.50 25.10 15.17
N GLY A 710 28.81 24.98 15.31
CA GLY A 710 29.78 25.47 14.34
C GLY A 710 31.14 24.78 14.51
N PRO A 711 32.04 24.96 13.55
CA PRO A 711 33.42 24.48 13.65
C PRO A 711 34.10 25.13 14.86
N ALA A 712 34.94 24.34 15.53
CA ALA A 712 35.76 24.78 16.64
C ALA A 712 37.18 24.23 16.46
N ASP A 713 38.15 24.87 17.13
CA ASP A 713 39.51 24.36 17.22
C ASP A 713 39.64 23.36 18.38
N GLU A 714 40.70 22.56 18.37
CA GLU A 714 41.03 21.66 19.47
C GLU A 714 41.07 22.45 20.79
N PRO A 715 40.39 21.98 21.87
CA PRO A 715 40.43 22.68 23.14
C PRO A 715 41.86 22.72 23.66
N THR A 716 42.50 23.89 23.57
CA THR A 716 43.76 24.14 24.26
C THR A 716 43.51 23.93 25.75
N GLY A 717 44.38 23.13 26.41
CA GLY A 717 44.31 22.90 27.85
C GLY A 717 44.15 24.21 28.64
N PRO A 718 43.71 24.14 29.91
CA PRO A 718 43.15 25.29 30.63
C PRO A 718 44.08 26.50 30.53
N ASP A 719 43.53 27.61 30.01
CA ASP A 719 44.18 28.90 30.03
C ASP A 719 44.45 29.25 31.50
N GLU A 720 45.71 29.56 31.86
CA GLU A 720 46.16 29.82 33.23
C GLU A 720 45.51 31.07 33.87
N SER A 721 44.54 31.69 33.21
CA SER A 721 43.83 32.90 33.63
C SER A 721 42.59 32.65 34.51
N ASP A 722 42.11 31.40 34.63
CA ASP A 722 40.88 31.08 35.39
C ASP A 722 41.11 30.36 36.75
N ILE A 723 42.35 30.34 37.28
CA ILE A 723 42.66 29.66 38.56
C ILE A 723 42.32 30.50 39.82
N GLU A 724 41.87 31.75 39.71
CA GLU A 724 41.44 32.53 40.88
C GLU A 724 39.92 32.49 41.11
N GLY A 725 39.45 31.38 41.71
CA GLY A 725 38.06 31.26 42.13
C GLY A 725 37.71 29.98 42.90
N ASN A 726 38.65 29.40 43.63
CA ASN A 726 38.43 28.19 44.42
C ASN A 726 37.57 28.51 45.67
N ASN A 727 36.29 28.09 45.68
CA ASN A 727 35.49 28.01 46.89
C ASN A 727 35.37 26.52 47.30
N PRO A 728 36.03 26.08 48.39
CA PRO A 728 36.27 24.66 48.67
C PRO A 728 35.13 23.98 49.47
N ASP A 729 33.86 24.30 49.23
CA ASP A 729 32.73 23.74 50.01
C ASP A 729 31.45 23.56 49.16
N ALA A 730 31.49 22.66 48.17
CA ALA A 730 30.25 22.15 47.58
C ALA A 730 30.36 20.64 47.35
N GLU A 731 29.88 19.88 48.32
CA GLU A 731 29.69 18.44 48.26
C GLU A 731 28.79 18.06 47.07
N ILE A 732 29.21 17.02 46.35
CA ILE A 732 28.45 16.37 45.27
C ILE A 732 27.57 15.29 45.91
N PRO A 733 26.23 15.33 45.79
CA PRO A 733 25.41 14.14 45.93
C PRO A 733 25.11 13.54 44.55
N PHE A 734 25.21 12.21 44.54
CA PHE A 734 25.00 11.25 43.45
C PHE A 734 23.72 11.42 42.63
#